data_AF-A0A3M1RVY0-F1
#
_entry.id   AF-A0A3M1RVY0-F1
#
_cell.length_a   1.000
_cell.length_b   1.000
_cell.length_c   1.000
_cell.angle_alpha   90.00
_cell.angle_beta   90.00
_cell.angle_gamma   90.00
#
_symmetry.space_group_name_H-M   'P 1'
#
loop_
_entity.id
_entity.type
_entity.pdbx_description
1 polymer ?
#
loop_
_entity_poly.entity_id
_entity_poly.type
_entity_poly.pdbx_seq_one_letter_code
_entity_poly.pdbx_strand_id
1 'polypeptide(L)'
;MPHHHRRQTRRLGMECLEDRLAPAVVGPQAALATPPDPIVPFSSSEAGLSPGTLSADFASLRDRYGLDGTGQTVVVIDTGVAADHLALQRSGTTVVVGGYDFSGTGDPDFDDDPPNGSHGTHVAGILASQDQQAPGLVPGVDLIALRVVEASGRASITNVEEALSWVHLHRNDFRFPVTTVNISLGLEQNASAASSTAPFEDELALLEADGIVVVAAAGNSFLTYQTPGLNYPASSSVVIAAMSSDGRGNLSYYSQRSTTAIAAPGQSVLSTVPDYLGNSNGIDDDFVRFSGTSMAAPAISAAAVVVRQASEQAGRSPTPEDIRDILFATADPLYDPITQATYKRLNVVRAVESILPADAFGDTPEAAGSLDQFLAPSADGLAGQWNGTLGKGDRDYFSWTPPGRGRLEVAVGGDLPGAEWLLPDGRRLAADTQTWTIATAENTPISFALVAADGVAPGAYRIQMKWTPAPPEPVGSYRQESVTAIGRQTTLPVAATLDGQLTVEARFDASDGDVDLEVFDTAGNRVGGSYGLTGVERVDFLASAGETYTVQLITVGNTPVPVRLITANVLRRDGDQVVVVGTSETDTIRIDAADLPADGSLGLQIGDLSYRLVPANGSPNWNVTIDSGGGNDRLELVGSAAQDFVDLERGKARWTSDGLTLRAEGFFFQSVVGGGGDDVASLFDTPGDDHYTARPFAASMTPREGNEYRIDVTDFRYIHAYKTAGGVDVAELFDSPGDDRFIAKPTYGRLFSDDYVVRAKFFDYVHAYAGEGNDTATLYAAAAASVEWYPVFTKVTDVTGLRRAKYFDAVHVKRAKESPTLQAAALPLSETLRTHPSNRE
;
A
#
# COMPACT_ATOMS: atom_id res chain seq x y z
N MET A 1 -55.31 87.24 -1.88
CA MET A 1 -55.92 85.97 -2.34
C MET A 1 -54.80 84.94 -2.52
N PRO A 2 -54.97 83.69 -2.07
CA PRO A 2 -53.84 82.83 -1.73
C PRO A 2 -53.21 82.15 -2.94
N HIS A 3 -51.88 82.01 -2.92
CA HIS A 3 -51.11 81.19 -3.84
C HIS A 3 -51.17 79.72 -3.40
N HIS A 4 -51.65 78.86 -4.30
CA HIS A 4 -51.66 77.41 -4.14
C HIS A 4 -50.23 76.84 -4.20
N HIS A 5 -49.77 76.25 -3.09
CA HIS A 5 -48.67 75.29 -3.12
C HIS A 5 -49.19 73.94 -3.63
N ARG A 6 -48.65 73.50 -4.77
CA ARG A 6 -48.85 72.16 -5.32
C ARG A 6 -47.90 71.21 -4.57
N ARG A 7 -48.43 70.32 -3.74
CA ARG A 7 -47.68 69.18 -3.18
C ARG A 7 -47.23 68.29 -4.34
N GLN A 8 -45.91 68.16 -4.56
CA GLN A 8 -45.35 67.04 -5.31
C GLN A 8 -45.35 65.81 -4.40
N THR A 9 -46.11 64.79 -4.76
CA THR A 9 -45.98 63.44 -4.21
C THR A 9 -44.68 62.83 -4.74
N ARG A 10 -43.70 62.57 -3.87
CA ARG A 10 -42.54 61.73 -4.19
C ARG A 10 -43.06 60.33 -4.56
N ARG A 11 -42.75 59.85 -5.76
CA ARG A 11 -42.91 58.42 -6.11
C ARG A 11 -41.83 57.63 -5.35
N LEU A 12 -42.21 56.49 -4.76
CA LEU A 12 -41.28 55.53 -4.17
C LEU A 12 -40.48 54.87 -5.32
N GLY A 13 -39.16 54.78 -5.19
CA GLY A 13 -38.27 54.17 -6.18
C GLY A 13 -36.90 53.89 -5.57
N MET A 14 -36.21 52.87 -6.08
CA MET A 14 -34.88 52.44 -5.68
C MET A 14 -33.80 53.26 -6.40
N GLU A 15 -32.61 53.35 -5.84
CA GLU A 15 -31.47 54.09 -6.42
C GLU A 15 -30.14 53.37 -6.14
N CYS A 16 -29.12 53.63 -6.99
CA CYS A 16 -27.73 53.30 -6.69
C CYS A 16 -27.30 54.09 -5.43
N LEU A 17 -26.57 53.45 -4.53
CA LEU A 17 -26.37 53.96 -3.17
C LEU A 17 -25.19 54.94 -3.07
N GLU A 18 -24.42 55.09 -4.14
CA GLU A 18 -23.17 55.85 -4.25
C GLU A 18 -23.40 57.34 -4.53
N ASP A 19 -24.51 57.70 -5.19
CA ASP A 19 -24.86 59.09 -5.57
C ASP A 19 -25.07 60.03 -4.37
N ARG A 20 -25.24 59.48 -3.17
CA ARG A 20 -25.45 60.24 -1.93
C ARG A 20 -24.15 60.64 -1.22
N LEU A 21 -22.99 60.32 -1.78
CA LEU A 21 -21.67 60.74 -1.27
C LEU A 21 -21.25 62.17 -1.71
N ALA A 22 -22.04 62.82 -2.58
CA ALA A 22 -22.02 64.21 -3.09
C ALA A 22 -20.66 64.90 -3.42
N PRO A 23 -20.49 65.47 -4.64
CA PRO A 23 -19.47 66.47 -4.96
C PRO A 23 -19.83 67.84 -4.38
N ALA A 24 -18.87 68.51 -3.75
CA ALA A 24 -19.05 69.85 -3.18
C ALA A 24 -19.18 70.94 -4.26
N VAL A 25 -20.32 71.63 -4.31
CA VAL A 25 -20.54 72.88 -5.08
C VAL A 25 -20.29 74.10 -4.17
N VAL A 26 -19.62 75.12 -4.73
CA VAL A 26 -18.98 76.28 -4.10
C VAL A 26 -19.95 77.34 -3.50
N GLY A 27 -19.65 77.84 -2.30
CA GLY A 27 -20.17 79.10 -1.71
C GLY A 27 -19.81 79.28 -0.20
N PRO A 28 -19.54 80.49 0.32
CA PRO A 28 -18.33 80.72 1.14
C PRO A 28 -18.49 80.75 2.68
N GLN A 29 -17.36 80.44 3.36
CA GLN A 29 -16.98 80.60 4.79
C GLN A 29 -17.54 79.54 5.78
N ALA A 30 -16.75 78.75 6.53
CA ALA A 30 -15.32 78.80 6.86
C ALA A 30 -14.74 77.42 7.26
N ALA A 31 -13.55 77.14 6.71
CA ALA A 31 -12.36 76.46 7.24
C ALA A 31 -12.32 74.96 7.64
N LEU A 32 -11.52 74.25 6.82
CA LEU A 32 -10.53 73.18 7.10
C LEU A 32 -11.00 71.74 7.34
N ALA A 33 -11.24 71.04 6.22
CA ALA A 33 -10.69 69.70 5.99
C ALA A 33 -10.10 69.66 4.57
N THR A 34 -8.99 68.95 4.42
CA THR A 34 -8.16 68.80 3.20
C THR A 34 -8.96 68.31 1.98
N PRO A 35 -8.52 68.63 0.74
CA PRO A 35 -9.22 68.22 -0.47
C PRO A 35 -9.27 66.68 -0.61
N PRO A 36 -10.29 66.11 -1.27
CA PRO A 36 -10.29 64.72 -1.68
C PRO A 36 -9.16 64.44 -2.67
N ASP A 37 -8.61 63.22 -2.63
CA ASP A 37 -7.64 62.76 -3.62
C ASP A 37 -8.26 62.82 -5.04
N PRO A 38 -7.48 63.22 -6.05
CA PRO A 38 -7.98 63.37 -7.41
C PRO A 38 -8.42 62.03 -8.00
N ILE A 39 -9.37 62.07 -8.95
CA ILE A 39 -9.59 61.00 -9.91
C ILE A 39 -8.27 60.80 -10.67
N VAL A 40 -7.60 59.67 -10.45
CA VAL A 40 -6.34 59.33 -11.13
C VAL A 40 -6.63 58.22 -12.14
N PRO A 41 -6.47 58.45 -13.46
CA PRO A 41 -6.42 57.36 -14.42
C PRO A 41 -5.18 56.52 -14.13
N PHE A 42 -5.31 55.19 -14.19
CA PHE A 42 -4.20 54.29 -13.96
C PHE A 42 -3.20 54.39 -15.13
N SER A 43 -1.98 54.88 -14.88
CA SER A 43 -0.85 54.71 -15.80
C SER A 43 0.01 53.53 -15.33
N SER A 44 0.35 52.63 -16.26
CA SER A 44 0.88 51.28 -16.06
C SER A 44 2.29 51.15 -15.42
N SER A 45 2.63 51.89 -14.36
CA SER A 45 3.99 51.81 -13.78
C SER A 45 4.14 52.03 -12.28
N GLU A 46 3.13 51.72 -11.44
CA GLU A 46 3.34 51.61 -9.98
C GLU A 46 2.72 50.33 -9.41
N ALA A 47 3.48 49.23 -9.51
CA ALA A 47 3.29 48.07 -8.66
C ALA A 47 3.88 48.39 -7.27
N GLY A 48 3.02 48.77 -6.32
CA GLY A 48 3.44 49.14 -4.97
C GLY A 48 2.34 49.03 -3.92
N LEU A 49 2.05 47.80 -3.48
CA LEU A 49 1.53 47.34 -2.16
C LEU A 49 0.39 48.17 -1.52
N SER A 50 -0.82 47.64 -1.26
CA SER A 50 -1.16 46.32 -0.71
C SER A 50 -2.48 45.71 -1.23
N PRO A 51 -2.46 44.60 -1.99
CA PRO A 51 -3.58 43.70 -2.16
C PRO A 51 -3.46 42.54 -1.15
N GLY A 52 -4.14 42.63 -0.03
CA GLY A 52 -4.24 41.54 0.95
C GLY A 52 -5.32 41.92 1.94
N THR A 53 -6.49 41.28 1.96
CA THR A 53 -6.62 39.86 2.26
C THR A 53 -7.63 39.12 1.38
N LEU A 54 -8.73 39.73 0.91
CA LEU A 54 -9.83 38.98 0.29
C LEU A 54 -9.53 38.43 -1.11
N SER A 55 -8.99 39.23 -2.04
CA SER A 55 -8.65 38.70 -3.38
C SER A 55 -7.55 37.63 -3.32
N ALA A 56 -6.64 37.73 -2.34
CA ALA A 56 -5.62 36.73 -2.08
C ALA A 56 -6.23 35.45 -1.48
N ASP A 57 -7.23 35.58 -0.60
CA ASP A 57 -8.00 34.45 -0.06
C ASP A 57 -8.69 33.66 -1.18
N PHE A 58 -9.40 34.34 -2.09
CA PHE A 58 -10.03 33.68 -3.25
C PHE A 58 -9.00 33.08 -4.21
N ALA A 59 -7.87 33.75 -4.46
CA ALA A 59 -6.79 33.19 -5.26
C ALA A 59 -6.21 31.92 -4.61
N SER A 60 -5.99 31.92 -3.30
CA SER A 60 -5.54 30.75 -2.55
C SER A 60 -6.53 29.58 -2.61
N LEU A 61 -7.82 29.86 -2.53
CA LEU A 61 -8.86 28.82 -2.65
C LEU A 61 -8.93 28.25 -4.07
N ARG A 62 -8.75 29.08 -5.10
CA ARG A 62 -8.64 28.64 -6.49
C ARG A 62 -7.39 27.77 -6.69
N ASP A 63 -6.25 28.18 -6.15
CA ASP A 63 -4.99 27.44 -6.31
C ASP A 63 -5.03 26.08 -5.58
N ARG A 64 -5.58 26.05 -4.36
CA ARG A 64 -5.66 24.82 -3.54
C ARG A 64 -6.76 23.85 -3.99
N TYR A 65 -7.95 24.38 -4.27
CA TYR A 65 -9.17 23.59 -4.41
C TYR A 65 -9.87 23.78 -5.77
N GLY A 66 -9.28 24.56 -6.69
CA GLY A 66 -9.90 24.83 -8.00
C GLY A 66 -11.20 25.63 -7.92
N LEU A 67 -11.44 26.34 -6.81
CA LEU A 67 -12.68 27.10 -6.58
C LEU A 67 -12.63 28.47 -7.26
N ASP A 68 -13.13 28.53 -8.49
CA ASP A 68 -13.24 29.75 -9.30
C ASP A 68 -14.68 30.14 -9.70
N GLY A 69 -15.67 29.34 -9.29
CA GLY A 69 -17.08 29.53 -9.63
C GLY A 69 -17.53 28.90 -10.95
N THR A 70 -16.66 28.17 -11.66
CA THR A 70 -17.03 27.44 -12.89
C THR A 70 -18.24 26.53 -12.65
N GLY A 71 -19.18 26.55 -13.61
CA GLY A 71 -20.41 25.74 -13.55
C GLY A 71 -21.63 26.46 -12.99
N GLN A 72 -21.51 27.75 -12.68
CA GLN A 72 -22.56 28.55 -12.07
C GLN A 72 -22.80 29.86 -12.84
N THR A 73 -24.02 30.37 -12.76
CA THR A 73 -24.38 31.69 -13.29
C THR A 73 -24.79 32.64 -12.16
N VAL A 74 -24.24 33.86 -12.19
CA VAL A 74 -24.57 34.95 -11.26
C VAL A 74 -25.34 36.05 -11.99
N VAL A 75 -26.51 36.42 -11.47
CA VAL A 75 -27.28 37.54 -12.01
C VAL A 75 -26.89 38.83 -11.31
N VAL A 76 -26.62 39.88 -12.08
CA VAL A 76 -26.38 41.24 -11.60
C VAL A 76 -27.60 42.10 -11.93
N ILE A 77 -28.39 42.46 -10.92
CA ILE A 77 -29.53 43.37 -11.05
C ILE A 77 -29.06 44.79 -10.73
N ASP A 78 -28.83 45.60 -11.78
CA ASP A 78 -28.13 46.88 -11.64
C ASP A 78 -28.45 47.87 -12.80
N THR A 79 -27.50 48.73 -13.15
CA THR A 79 -27.54 49.76 -14.20
C THR A 79 -27.33 49.23 -15.63
N GLY A 80 -26.93 47.95 -15.76
CA GLY A 80 -26.45 47.35 -17.00
C GLY A 80 -25.03 46.82 -16.81
N VAL A 81 -24.48 46.14 -17.82
CA VAL A 81 -23.07 45.70 -17.81
C VAL A 81 -22.48 45.89 -19.20
N ALA A 82 -21.35 46.62 -19.29
CA ALA A 82 -20.52 46.75 -20.48
C ALA A 82 -19.89 45.41 -20.84
N ALA A 83 -20.64 44.58 -21.56
CA ALA A 83 -20.31 43.17 -21.78
C ALA A 83 -19.14 42.98 -22.75
N ASP A 84 -18.78 44.01 -23.51
CA ASP A 84 -17.64 44.08 -24.42
C ASP A 84 -16.33 44.50 -23.72
N HIS A 85 -16.40 44.94 -22.46
CA HIS A 85 -15.22 45.26 -21.66
C HIS A 85 -14.19 44.13 -21.71
N LEU A 86 -12.92 44.45 -22.01
CA LEU A 86 -11.87 43.46 -22.28
C LEU A 86 -11.63 42.52 -21.09
N ALA A 87 -11.69 43.07 -19.88
CA ALA A 87 -11.60 42.28 -18.66
C ALA A 87 -12.80 41.35 -18.41
N LEU A 88 -13.92 41.48 -19.12
CA LEU A 88 -15.04 40.54 -19.06
C LEU A 88 -15.00 39.51 -20.20
N GLN A 89 -13.88 39.40 -20.93
CA GLN A 89 -13.69 38.41 -21.99
C GLN A 89 -12.86 37.20 -21.50
N ARG A 90 -13.47 36.03 -21.42
CA ARG A 90 -12.79 34.75 -21.14
C ARG A 90 -12.48 34.04 -22.46
N SER A 91 -11.20 33.95 -22.82
CA SER A 91 -10.75 33.30 -24.06
C SER A 91 -11.40 33.86 -25.34
N GLY A 92 -11.66 35.17 -25.37
CA GLY A 92 -12.26 35.86 -26.52
C GLY A 92 -13.80 35.80 -26.60
N THR A 93 -14.46 35.26 -25.56
CA THR A 93 -15.92 35.28 -25.42
C THR A 93 -16.29 35.98 -24.12
N THR A 94 -17.33 36.81 -24.14
CA THR A 94 -17.79 37.51 -22.93
C THR A 94 -18.27 36.51 -21.87
N VAL A 95 -17.98 36.80 -20.60
CA VAL A 95 -18.55 36.08 -19.46
C VAL A 95 -20.00 36.50 -19.19
N VAL A 96 -20.46 37.62 -19.77
CA VAL A 96 -21.85 38.07 -19.69
C VAL A 96 -22.67 37.38 -20.77
N VAL A 97 -23.32 36.26 -20.41
CA VAL A 97 -23.92 35.32 -21.37
C VAL A 97 -25.34 35.71 -21.79
N GLY A 98 -25.94 36.70 -21.15
CA GLY A 98 -27.25 37.25 -21.50
C GLY A 98 -27.73 38.31 -20.52
N GLY A 99 -28.95 38.79 -20.74
CA GLY A 99 -29.53 39.86 -19.93
C GLY A 99 -30.82 40.42 -20.51
N TYR A 100 -31.37 41.42 -19.83
CA TYR A 100 -32.60 42.12 -20.23
C TYR A 100 -32.65 43.54 -19.65
N ASP A 101 -33.25 44.48 -20.38
CA ASP A 101 -33.50 45.85 -19.91
C ASP A 101 -34.96 46.08 -19.51
N PHE A 102 -35.17 46.33 -18.22
CA PHE A 102 -36.43 46.72 -17.60
C PHE A 102 -36.56 48.24 -17.40
N SER A 103 -35.50 49.01 -17.68
CA SER A 103 -35.39 50.43 -17.34
C SER A 103 -36.06 51.39 -18.35
N GLY A 104 -36.59 50.88 -19.45
CA GLY A 104 -37.37 51.71 -20.37
C GLY A 104 -38.02 50.97 -21.54
N THR A 105 -37.21 50.34 -22.40
CA THR A 105 -37.66 49.82 -23.72
C THR A 105 -38.18 48.39 -23.69
N GLY A 106 -37.84 47.61 -22.66
CA GLY A 106 -38.30 46.23 -22.53
C GLY A 106 -37.72 45.35 -23.64
N ASP A 107 -36.40 45.36 -23.79
CA ASP A 107 -35.67 44.64 -24.84
C ASP A 107 -34.43 43.91 -24.29
N PRO A 108 -33.73 43.11 -25.11
CA PRO A 108 -32.52 42.39 -24.68
C PRO A 108 -31.27 43.25 -24.50
N ASP A 109 -31.35 44.58 -24.61
CA ASP A 109 -30.18 45.48 -24.55
C ASP A 109 -29.81 45.86 -23.12
N PHE A 110 -29.09 44.97 -22.45
CA PHE A 110 -28.66 45.13 -21.06
C PHE A 110 -27.36 45.94 -20.91
N ASP A 111 -26.87 46.54 -21.98
CA ASP A 111 -25.57 47.20 -21.99
C ASP A 111 -25.55 48.45 -21.10
N ASP A 112 -24.37 48.77 -20.57
CA ASP A 112 -24.20 49.84 -19.57
C ASP A 112 -23.93 51.20 -20.22
N ASP A 113 -24.83 51.59 -21.13
CA ASP A 113 -24.67 52.75 -22.00
C ASP A 113 -24.79 54.11 -21.27
N PRO A 114 -24.08 55.16 -21.74
CA PRO A 114 -24.14 56.51 -21.20
C PRO A 114 -25.55 57.13 -21.32
N PRO A 115 -25.92 58.13 -20.47
CA PRO A 115 -25.04 58.87 -19.56
C PRO A 115 -25.01 58.36 -18.11
N ASN A 116 -25.78 57.33 -17.75
CA ASN A 116 -26.02 56.94 -16.35
C ASN A 116 -25.72 55.46 -16.05
N GLY A 117 -25.02 54.77 -16.94
CA GLY A 117 -24.43 53.46 -16.68
C GLY A 117 -23.08 53.54 -15.95
N SER A 118 -22.63 52.45 -15.34
CA SER A 118 -21.23 52.10 -14.96
C SER A 118 -21.17 51.24 -13.71
N HIS A 119 -22.18 51.37 -12.86
CA HIS A 119 -22.18 50.77 -11.53
C HIS A 119 -22.30 49.24 -11.63
N GLY A 120 -23.12 48.75 -12.55
CA GLY A 120 -23.29 47.32 -12.80
C GLY A 120 -22.06 46.72 -13.48
N THR A 121 -21.41 47.44 -14.39
CA THR A 121 -20.09 47.07 -14.92
C THR A 121 -19.05 46.92 -13.81
N HIS A 122 -19.02 47.84 -12.84
CA HIS A 122 -18.11 47.76 -11.68
C HIS A 122 -18.37 46.54 -10.81
N VAL A 123 -19.65 46.28 -10.51
CA VAL A 123 -20.10 45.09 -9.78
C VAL A 123 -19.74 43.80 -10.51
N ALA A 124 -19.94 43.74 -11.82
CA ALA A 124 -19.62 42.59 -12.67
C ALA A 124 -18.11 42.29 -12.67
N GLY A 125 -17.26 43.32 -12.73
CA GLY A 125 -15.80 43.15 -12.65
C GLY A 125 -15.32 42.56 -11.33
N ILE A 126 -15.92 42.94 -10.19
CA ILE A 126 -15.58 42.38 -8.87
C ILE A 126 -15.85 40.87 -8.86
N LEU A 127 -16.93 40.44 -9.50
CA LEU A 127 -17.27 39.02 -9.62
C LEU A 127 -16.34 38.29 -10.59
N ALA A 128 -16.26 38.73 -11.84
CA ALA A 128 -15.82 37.88 -12.94
C ALA A 128 -14.75 38.49 -13.87
N SER A 129 -14.06 39.57 -13.47
CA SER A 129 -12.94 40.09 -14.25
C SER A 129 -11.88 39.00 -14.53
N GLN A 130 -11.41 38.95 -15.76
CA GLN A 130 -10.36 38.08 -16.30
C GLN A 130 -9.00 38.79 -16.35
N ASP A 131 -8.93 40.06 -15.95
CA ASP A 131 -7.67 40.81 -15.94
C ASP A 131 -6.69 40.24 -14.91
N GLN A 132 -5.40 40.24 -15.24
CA GLN A 132 -4.37 39.67 -14.36
C GLN A 132 -4.03 40.57 -13.17
N GLN A 133 -4.22 41.88 -13.30
CA GLN A 133 -3.88 42.88 -12.28
C GLN A 133 -5.09 43.21 -11.38
N ALA A 134 -6.30 43.06 -11.92
CA ALA A 134 -7.57 43.20 -11.21
C ALA A 134 -8.50 42.01 -11.49
N PRO A 135 -8.14 40.78 -11.07
CA PRO A 135 -8.97 39.60 -11.29
C PRO A 135 -10.24 39.67 -10.44
N GLY A 136 -11.33 39.15 -11.02
CA GLY A 136 -12.57 38.90 -10.30
C GLY A 136 -12.37 37.84 -9.20
N LEU A 137 -13.25 37.86 -8.21
CA LEU A 137 -13.20 36.91 -7.09
C LEU A 137 -13.58 35.49 -7.52
N VAL A 138 -14.51 35.35 -8.48
CA VAL A 138 -14.96 34.09 -9.06
C VAL A 138 -14.91 34.15 -10.59
N PRO A 139 -13.70 34.20 -11.19
CA PRO A 139 -13.54 34.44 -12.61
C PRO A 139 -14.04 33.30 -13.51
N GLY A 140 -14.54 32.19 -12.95
CA GLY A 140 -15.12 31.05 -13.69
C GLY A 140 -16.63 31.12 -13.91
N VAL A 141 -17.36 32.02 -13.23
CA VAL A 141 -18.84 32.13 -13.38
C VAL A 141 -19.25 32.68 -14.74
N ASP A 142 -20.44 32.33 -15.19
CA ASP A 142 -21.15 33.10 -16.21
C ASP A 142 -21.97 34.22 -15.53
N LEU A 143 -22.14 35.36 -16.17
CA LEU A 143 -22.92 36.49 -15.67
C LEU A 143 -24.18 36.72 -16.52
N ILE A 144 -25.27 37.11 -15.86
CA ILE A 144 -26.46 37.67 -16.51
C ILE A 144 -26.66 39.10 -16.02
N ALA A 145 -26.83 40.05 -16.94
CA ALA A 145 -27.04 41.46 -16.60
C ALA A 145 -28.53 41.82 -16.72
N LEU A 146 -29.17 42.21 -15.62
CA LEU A 146 -30.54 42.73 -15.64
C LEU A 146 -30.52 44.21 -15.31
N ARG A 147 -30.77 45.04 -16.31
CA ARG A 147 -30.77 46.49 -16.19
C ARG A 147 -32.13 46.95 -15.66
N VAL A 148 -32.16 47.60 -14.51
CA VAL A 148 -33.39 48.07 -13.85
C VAL A 148 -33.40 49.57 -13.58
N VAL A 149 -32.24 50.21 -13.62
CA VAL A 149 -32.05 51.64 -13.36
C VAL A 149 -32.28 52.45 -14.63
N GLU A 150 -33.26 53.34 -14.58
CA GLU A 150 -33.63 54.21 -15.70
C GLU A 150 -32.56 55.30 -15.92
N ALA A 151 -32.62 55.99 -17.06
CA ALA A 151 -31.82 57.18 -17.33
C ALA A 151 -32.01 58.34 -16.33
N SER A 152 -32.88 58.20 -15.32
CA SER A 152 -32.99 59.13 -14.19
C SER A 152 -32.06 58.80 -13.01
N GLY A 153 -31.30 57.71 -13.09
CA GLY A 153 -30.48 57.18 -11.98
C GLY A 153 -31.30 56.45 -10.91
N ARG A 154 -32.58 56.15 -11.21
CA ARG A 154 -33.51 55.48 -10.29
C ARG A 154 -34.10 54.23 -10.94
N ALA A 155 -34.29 53.19 -10.15
CA ALA A 155 -35.05 52.01 -10.54
C ALA A 155 -36.48 52.09 -9.99
N SER A 156 -37.46 51.74 -10.80
CA SER A 156 -38.84 51.58 -10.36
C SER A 156 -38.98 50.27 -9.57
N ILE A 157 -39.90 50.22 -8.58
CA ILE A 157 -40.20 48.98 -7.83
C ILE A 157 -40.62 47.87 -8.80
N THR A 158 -41.45 48.20 -9.78
CA THR A 158 -41.93 47.28 -10.81
C THR A 158 -40.78 46.68 -11.63
N ASN A 159 -39.76 47.47 -12.00
CA ASN A 159 -38.63 46.96 -12.79
C ASN A 159 -37.84 45.90 -12.02
N VAL A 160 -37.67 46.10 -10.71
CA VAL A 160 -36.93 45.16 -9.84
C VAL A 160 -37.76 43.90 -9.57
N GLU A 161 -39.06 44.05 -9.35
CA GLU A 161 -40.01 42.93 -9.19
C GLU A 161 -40.07 42.06 -10.46
N GLU A 162 -40.16 42.69 -11.64
CA GLU A 162 -40.11 42.00 -12.93
C GLU A 162 -38.76 41.33 -13.20
N ALA A 163 -37.64 41.95 -12.81
CA ALA A 163 -36.32 41.35 -12.91
C ALA A 163 -36.18 40.10 -12.01
N LEU A 164 -36.67 40.15 -10.77
CA LEU A 164 -36.66 38.99 -9.87
C LEU A 164 -37.55 37.86 -10.42
N SER A 165 -38.73 38.19 -10.93
CA SER A 165 -39.61 37.24 -11.63
C SER A 165 -38.95 36.65 -12.88
N TRP A 166 -38.20 37.45 -13.62
CA TRP A 166 -37.44 36.99 -14.78
C TRP A 166 -36.37 35.98 -14.39
N VAL A 167 -35.64 36.21 -13.29
CA VAL A 167 -34.65 35.26 -12.77
C VAL A 167 -35.29 33.92 -12.47
N HIS A 168 -36.43 33.91 -11.78
CA HIS A 168 -37.20 32.69 -11.56
C HIS A 168 -37.45 31.99 -12.90
N LEU A 169 -38.07 32.66 -13.86
CA LEU A 169 -38.48 32.02 -15.13
C LEU A 169 -37.31 31.48 -15.97
N HIS A 170 -36.15 32.15 -15.98
CA HIS A 170 -35.04 31.85 -16.90
C HIS A 170 -33.84 31.17 -16.21
N ARG A 171 -33.96 30.76 -14.94
CA ARG A 171 -32.88 30.21 -14.11
C ARG A 171 -32.13 29.01 -14.71
N ASN A 172 -32.71 28.33 -15.70
CA ASN A 172 -32.14 27.15 -16.36
C ASN A 172 -31.98 27.31 -17.89
N ASP A 173 -32.16 28.51 -18.44
CA ASP A 173 -32.16 28.73 -19.90
C ASP A 173 -30.75 28.84 -20.50
N PHE A 174 -29.74 29.04 -19.65
CA PHE A 174 -28.35 29.23 -20.04
C PHE A 174 -27.52 27.95 -19.86
N ARG A 175 -26.24 28.01 -20.24
CA ARG A 175 -25.30 26.87 -20.14
C ARG A 175 -25.23 26.30 -18.72
N PHE A 176 -25.26 27.17 -17.72
CA PHE A 176 -25.21 26.84 -16.32
C PHE A 176 -26.43 27.41 -15.59
N PRO A 177 -26.88 26.78 -14.48
CA PRO A 177 -28.00 27.29 -13.72
C PRO A 177 -27.64 28.59 -12.99
N VAL A 178 -28.63 29.47 -12.83
CA VAL A 178 -28.52 30.62 -11.94
C VAL A 178 -28.46 30.12 -10.50
N THR A 179 -27.39 30.45 -9.78
CA THR A 179 -27.20 30.05 -8.38
C THR A 179 -27.21 31.23 -7.42
N THR A 180 -26.91 32.43 -7.91
CA THR A 180 -26.76 33.64 -7.09
C THR A 180 -27.30 34.87 -7.81
N VAL A 181 -27.96 35.76 -7.07
CA VAL A 181 -28.41 37.08 -7.53
C VAL A 181 -27.76 38.16 -6.65
N ASN A 182 -27.06 39.09 -7.28
CA ASN A 182 -26.51 40.27 -6.65
C ASN A 182 -27.40 41.49 -6.91
N ILE A 183 -27.85 42.14 -5.84
CA ILE A 183 -28.66 43.37 -5.88
C ILE A 183 -27.90 44.49 -5.17
N SER A 184 -27.22 45.33 -5.94
CA SER A 184 -26.49 46.48 -5.40
C SER A 184 -27.34 47.77 -5.42
N LEU A 185 -28.61 47.63 -5.04
CA LEU A 185 -29.65 48.67 -5.04
C LEU A 185 -30.51 48.57 -3.79
N GLY A 186 -31.20 49.64 -3.40
CA GLY A 186 -32.12 49.58 -2.26
C GLY A 186 -33.20 50.66 -2.24
N LEU A 187 -34.31 50.38 -1.55
CA LEU A 187 -35.20 51.41 -1.04
C LEU A 187 -34.55 52.04 0.19
N GLU A 188 -34.53 53.38 0.23
CA GLU A 188 -34.03 54.13 1.38
C GLU A 188 -34.86 53.84 2.64
N GLN A 189 -34.29 53.06 3.56
CA GLN A 189 -34.87 52.82 4.88
C GLN A 189 -33.80 52.34 5.86
N ASN A 190 -34.10 52.42 7.16
CA ASN A 190 -33.25 51.86 8.21
C ASN A 190 -34.08 50.96 9.12
N ALA A 191 -34.37 49.76 8.63
CA ALA A 191 -35.24 48.80 9.30
C ALA A 191 -34.44 47.59 9.80
N SER A 192 -34.81 47.05 10.95
CA SER A 192 -34.19 45.82 11.49
C SER A 192 -34.70 44.54 10.80
N ALA A 193 -35.85 44.61 10.13
CA ALA A 193 -36.45 43.53 9.35
C ALA A 193 -37.41 44.11 8.31
N ALA A 194 -37.62 43.39 7.20
CA ALA A 194 -38.62 43.72 6.20
C ALA A 194 -40.06 43.54 6.75
N SER A 195 -41.02 44.26 6.17
CA SER A 195 -42.44 43.96 6.37
C SER A 195 -42.80 42.70 5.59
N SER A 196 -43.67 41.84 6.12
CA SER A 196 -44.20 40.69 5.37
C SER A 196 -45.09 41.09 4.17
N THR A 197 -45.38 42.38 4.02
CA THR A 197 -46.09 42.98 2.87
C THR A 197 -45.15 43.86 2.03
N ALA A 198 -43.83 43.72 2.18
CA ALA A 198 -42.86 44.44 1.37
C ALA A 198 -42.89 43.87 -0.07
N PRO A 199 -42.60 44.70 -1.09
CA PRO A 199 -43.00 44.42 -2.47
C PRO A 199 -42.26 43.28 -3.18
N PHE A 200 -41.20 42.72 -2.59
CA PHE A 200 -40.41 41.64 -3.23
C PHE A 200 -40.39 40.35 -2.40
N GLU A 201 -41.13 40.26 -1.28
CA GLU A 201 -40.99 39.12 -0.35
C GLU A 201 -41.40 37.78 -0.98
N ASP A 202 -42.41 37.77 -1.84
CA ASP A 202 -42.85 36.60 -2.57
C ASP A 202 -41.87 36.17 -3.66
N GLU A 203 -41.29 37.09 -4.43
CA GLU A 203 -40.22 36.74 -5.37
C GLU A 203 -38.98 36.25 -4.63
N LEU A 204 -38.53 36.95 -3.58
CA LEU A 204 -37.36 36.54 -2.81
C LEU A 204 -37.52 35.14 -2.20
N ALA A 205 -38.71 34.80 -1.70
CA ALA A 205 -39.02 33.45 -1.23
C ALA A 205 -39.05 32.41 -2.36
N LEU A 206 -39.53 32.78 -3.56
CA LEU A 206 -39.48 31.90 -4.74
C LEU A 206 -38.04 31.60 -5.16
N LEU A 207 -37.17 32.61 -5.16
CA LEU A 207 -35.75 32.44 -5.48
C LEU A 207 -35.05 31.55 -4.44
N GLU A 208 -35.32 31.73 -3.15
CA GLU A 208 -34.79 30.85 -2.10
C GLU A 208 -35.24 29.39 -2.31
N ALA A 209 -36.53 29.17 -2.65
CA ALA A 209 -37.08 27.86 -2.94
C ALA A 209 -36.49 27.20 -4.21
N ASP A 210 -36.06 28.01 -5.18
CA ASP A 210 -35.33 27.56 -6.37
C ASP A 210 -33.86 27.22 -6.10
N GLY A 211 -33.38 27.43 -4.87
CA GLY A 211 -31.99 27.22 -4.51
C GLY A 211 -31.07 28.38 -4.86
N ILE A 212 -31.62 29.56 -5.16
CA ILE A 212 -30.87 30.75 -5.57
C ILE A 212 -30.55 31.60 -4.33
N VAL A 213 -29.26 31.92 -4.13
CA VAL A 213 -28.83 32.82 -3.06
C VAL A 213 -29.02 34.26 -3.51
N VAL A 214 -29.73 35.08 -2.72
CA VAL A 214 -29.86 36.52 -2.99
C VAL A 214 -28.98 37.30 -2.02
N VAL A 215 -28.13 38.18 -2.56
CA VAL A 215 -27.27 39.07 -1.79
C VAL A 215 -27.62 40.51 -2.13
N ALA A 216 -27.82 41.34 -1.10
CA ALA A 216 -28.17 42.75 -1.31
C ALA A 216 -27.33 43.71 -0.46
N ALA A 217 -27.01 44.87 -1.03
CA ALA A 217 -26.28 45.93 -0.36
C ALA A 217 -27.03 46.47 0.88
N ALA A 218 -26.35 46.58 2.02
CA ALA A 218 -26.96 46.98 3.28
C ALA A 218 -27.48 48.43 3.28
N GLY A 219 -26.92 49.32 2.45
CA GLY A 219 -27.21 50.76 2.43
C GLY A 219 -26.04 51.62 2.91
N ASN A 220 -25.98 52.87 2.45
CA ASN A 220 -24.86 53.81 2.69
C ASN A 220 -25.23 55.02 3.59
N SER A 221 -26.35 54.97 4.31
CA SER A 221 -26.90 56.12 5.06
C SER A 221 -26.67 56.07 6.58
N PHE A 222 -25.68 55.31 7.07
CA PHE A 222 -25.44 55.17 8.51
C PHE A 222 -25.06 56.49 9.19
N LEU A 223 -24.32 57.39 8.53
CA LEU A 223 -24.04 58.73 9.08
C LEU A 223 -25.31 59.57 9.31
N THR A 224 -26.37 59.29 8.56
CA THR A 224 -27.67 59.96 8.70
C THR A 224 -28.49 59.37 9.84
N TYR A 225 -28.55 58.05 9.94
CA TYR A 225 -29.38 57.37 10.95
C TYR A 225 -28.70 57.21 12.31
N GLN A 226 -27.40 56.90 12.30
CA GLN A 226 -26.56 56.62 13.47
C GLN A 226 -27.11 55.51 14.40
N THR A 227 -27.97 54.64 13.87
CA THR A 227 -28.57 53.51 14.57
C THR A 227 -28.58 52.28 13.66
N PRO A 228 -28.52 51.05 14.22
CA PRO A 228 -28.61 49.83 13.43
C PRO A 228 -29.94 49.70 12.65
N GLY A 229 -29.84 49.17 11.44
CA GLY A 229 -30.91 48.94 10.48
C GLY A 229 -30.31 48.70 9.09
N LEU A 230 -31.15 48.30 8.13
CA LEU A 230 -30.79 47.97 6.75
C LEU A 230 -31.81 48.57 5.77
N ASN A 231 -31.37 48.77 4.52
CA ASN A 231 -32.23 49.07 3.38
C ASN A 231 -33.03 47.82 2.98
N TYR A 232 -34.10 48.02 2.21
CA TYR A 232 -34.80 46.91 1.54
C TYR A 232 -34.24 46.74 0.12
N PRO A 233 -33.96 45.53 -0.40
CA PRO A 233 -34.33 44.20 0.12
C PRO A 233 -33.37 43.59 1.15
N ALA A 234 -32.24 44.22 1.49
CA ALA A 234 -31.27 43.65 2.44
C ALA A 234 -31.86 43.35 3.83
N SER A 235 -32.94 44.00 4.25
CA SER A 235 -33.64 43.71 5.50
C SER A 235 -34.53 42.46 5.47
N SER A 236 -34.70 41.79 4.32
CA SER A 236 -35.46 40.53 4.21
C SER A 236 -34.69 39.38 4.86
N SER A 237 -35.41 38.40 5.45
CA SER A 237 -34.78 37.29 6.18
C SER A 237 -34.12 36.25 5.27
N VAL A 238 -34.53 36.19 4.01
CA VAL A 238 -34.02 35.23 3.02
C VAL A 238 -32.84 35.79 2.22
N VAL A 239 -32.53 37.07 2.41
CA VAL A 239 -31.44 37.79 1.73
C VAL A 239 -30.21 37.88 2.62
N ILE A 240 -29.03 37.66 2.03
CA ILE A 240 -27.76 37.93 2.69
C ILE A 240 -27.44 39.42 2.55
N ALA A 241 -27.53 40.15 3.66
CA ALA A 241 -27.23 41.58 3.71
C ALA A 241 -25.72 41.87 3.75
N ALA A 242 -25.25 42.71 2.83
CA ALA A 242 -23.85 43.04 2.64
C ALA A 242 -23.47 44.41 3.24
N MET A 243 -22.76 44.40 4.37
CA MET A 243 -22.12 45.60 4.94
C MET A 243 -20.74 45.84 4.30
N SER A 244 -20.28 47.09 4.34
CA SER A 244 -18.97 47.47 3.80
C SER A 244 -17.93 47.64 4.91
N SER A 245 -16.71 47.14 4.67
CA SER A 245 -15.51 47.41 5.46
C SER A 245 -14.45 48.17 4.67
N ASP A 246 -13.59 48.90 5.40
CA ASP A 246 -12.42 49.60 4.87
C ASP A 246 -11.21 48.67 4.69
N GLY A 247 -10.14 49.17 4.07
CA GLY A 247 -8.89 48.43 3.86
C GLY A 247 -8.12 48.08 5.15
N ARG A 248 -8.58 48.53 6.31
CA ARG A 248 -8.05 48.15 7.64
C ARG A 248 -8.92 47.09 8.33
N GLY A 249 -10.00 46.67 7.66
CA GLY A 249 -10.94 45.69 8.16
C GLY A 249 -11.98 46.23 9.15
N ASN A 250 -12.10 47.56 9.32
CA ASN A 250 -13.16 48.19 10.13
C ASN A 250 -14.41 48.42 9.27
N LEU A 251 -15.59 48.54 9.88
CA LEU A 251 -16.78 48.92 9.12
C LEU A 251 -16.64 50.33 8.52
N SER A 252 -16.95 50.47 7.23
CA SER A 252 -16.95 51.75 6.53
C SER A 252 -17.94 52.71 7.21
N TYR A 253 -17.56 53.98 7.28
CA TYR A 253 -18.33 55.00 8.01
C TYR A 253 -19.76 55.20 7.48
N TYR A 254 -20.00 54.92 6.19
CA TYR A 254 -21.31 55.04 5.54
C TYR A 254 -22.19 53.79 5.69
N SER A 255 -21.59 52.61 5.90
CA SER A 255 -22.32 51.33 5.83
C SER A 255 -23.42 51.25 6.86
N GLN A 256 -24.63 50.88 6.48
CA GLN A 256 -25.65 50.51 7.47
C GLN A 256 -25.21 49.28 8.29
N ARG A 257 -25.83 49.10 9.45
CA ARG A 257 -25.37 48.18 10.51
C ARG A 257 -26.47 47.20 10.89
N SER A 258 -26.22 45.90 10.83
CA SER A 258 -27.10 44.90 11.43
C SER A 258 -26.33 43.68 11.88
N THR A 259 -26.74 43.07 12.99
CA THR A 259 -26.19 41.79 13.47
C THR A 259 -26.63 40.61 12.60
N THR A 260 -27.66 40.80 11.76
CA THR A 260 -28.10 39.84 10.73
C THR A 260 -27.38 40.02 9.39
N ALA A 261 -26.42 40.94 9.30
CA ALA A 261 -25.66 41.20 8.09
C ALA A 261 -24.19 40.77 8.24
N ILE A 262 -23.49 40.63 7.11
CA ILE A 262 -22.08 40.28 7.05
C ILE A 262 -21.30 41.34 6.27
N ALA A 263 -20.12 41.70 6.75
CA ALA A 263 -19.28 42.73 6.15
C ALA A 263 -18.23 42.14 5.20
N ALA A 264 -18.02 42.80 4.06
CA ALA A 264 -16.93 42.54 3.13
C ALA A 264 -16.27 43.86 2.69
N PRO A 265 -15.05 43.84 2.12
CA PRO A 265 -14.40 45.04 1.60
C PRO A 265 -15.29 45.75 0.58
N GLY A 266 -15.60 47.02 0.85
CA GLY A 266 -16.47 47.83 -0.01
C GLY A 266 -16.01 49.28 -0.14
N GLN A 267 -14.86 49.66 0.43
CA GLN A 267 -14.30 51.00 0.31
C GLN A 267 -13.06 51.01 -0.59
N SER A 268 -13.02 51.92 -1.56
CA SER A 268 -11.95 52.09 -2.54
C SER A 268 -11.62 50.82 -3.34
N VAL A 269 -12.65 50.06 -3.71
CA VAL A 269 -12.54 48.80 -4.46
C VAL A 269 -12.31 49.09 -5.94
N LEU A 270 -11.20 48.60 -6.49
CA LEU A 270 -10.85 48.70 -7.91
C LEU A 270 -11.64 47.68 -8.72
N SER A 271 -12.32 48.11 -9.77
CA SER A 271 -13.02 47.24 -10.73
C SER A 271 -13.25 47.95 -12.06
N THR A 272 -13.79 47.22 -13.03
CA THR A 272 -14.09 47.65 -14.40
C THR A 272 -15.08 48.80 -14.45
N VAL A 273 -14.95 49.68 -15.44
CA VAL A 273 -15.96 50.69 -15.79
C VAL A 273 -16.04 50.82 -17.32
N PRO A 274 -17.16 51.30 -17.89
CA PRO A 274 -17.22 51.60 -19.32
C PRO A 274 -16.20 52.68 -19.73
N ASP A 275 -15.72 52.65 -21.00
CA ASP A 275 -14.68 53.58 -21.52
C ASP A 275 -15.02 55.06 -21.29
N TYR A 276 -16.31 55.43 -21.38
CA TYR A 276 -16.74 56.82 -21.20
C TYR A 276 -16.55 57.38 -19.77
N LEU A 277 -16.32 56.53 -18.77
CA LEU A 277 -15.97 56.95 -17.40
C LEU A 277 -14.48 56.87 -17.07
N GLY A 278 -13.70 56.18 -17.87
CA GLY A 278 -12.27 56.08 -17.70
C GLY A 278 -11.53 57.12 -18.53
N ASN A 279 -10.79 56.65 -19.53
CA ASN A 279 -9.91 57.48 -20.33
C ASN A 279 -10.54 57.92 -21.67
N SER A 280 -11.68 57.33 -22.05
CA SER A 280 -12.47 57.67 -23.24
C SER A 280 -11.68 57.60 -24.55
N ASN A 281 -10.87 56.55 -24.71
CA ASN A 281 -10.05 56.32 -25.90
C ASN A 281 -10.76 55.46 -26.96
N GLY A 282 -11.98 54.98 -26.68
CA GLY A 282 -12.76 54.09 -27.53
C GLY A 282 -12.42 52.61 -27.36
N ILE A 283 -11.80 52.22 -26.24
CA ILE A 283 -11.46 50.84 -25.87
C ILE A 283 -11.98 50.60 -24.44
N ASP A 284 -12.85 49.60 -24.26
CA ASP A 284 -13.39 49.25 -22.95
C ASP A 284 -12.38 48.43 -22.12
N ASP A 285 -11.35 49.10 -21.61
CA ASP A 285 -10.26 48.52 -20.80
C ASP A 285 -10.02 49.23 -19.46
N ASP A 286 -10.98 50.06 -19.03
CA ASP A 286 -10.82 51.00 -17.93
C ASP A 286 -11.21 50.44 -16.55
N PHE A 287 -10.48 50.88 -15.52
CA PHE A 287 -10.74 50.50 -14.13
C PHE A 287 -10.75 51.72 -13.20
N VAL A 288 -11.72 51.76 -12.28
CA VAL A 288 -11.88 52.85 -11.30
C VAL A 288 -12.17 52.28 -9.90
N ARG A 289 -11.87 53.07 -8.87
CA ARG A 289 -12.17 52.73 -7.47
C ARG A 289 -13.50 53.32 -7.01
N PHE A 290 -14.46 52.47 -6.68
CA PHE A 290 -15.72 52.90 -6.05
C PHE A 290 -15.77 52.52 -4.55
N SER A 291 -16.64 53.21 -3.80
CA SER A 291 -16.87 52.95 -2.39
C SER A 291 -18.38 52.87 -2.11
N GLY A 292 -18.83 51.75 -1.57
CA GLY A 292 -20.23 51.53 -1.24
C GLY A 292 -20.47 50.11 -0.72
N THR A 293 -21.61 49.91 -0.06
CA THR A 293 -22.11 48.55 0.22
C THR A 293 -22.39 47.77 -1.07
N SER A 294 -22.58 48.47 -2.18
CA SER A 294 -22.67 47.92 -3.54
C SER A 294 -21.42 47.20 -4.02
N MET A 295 -20.22 47.54 -3.52
CA MET A 295 -18.98 46.82 -3.83
C MET A 295 -18.74 45.64 -2.88
N ALA A 296 -19.34 45.67 -1.69
CA ALA A 296 -19.28 44.55 -0.75
C ALA A 296 -20.26 43.42 -1.11
N ALA A 297 -21.43 43.75 -1.68
CA ALA A 297 -22.41 42.78 -2.14
C ALA A 297 -21.85 41.75 -3.15
N PRO A 298 -21.14 42.12 -4.23
CA PRO A 298 -20.55 41.15 -5.15
C PRO A 298 -19.47 40.28 -4.49
N ALA A 299 -18.78 40.79 -3.47
CA ALA A 299 -17.81 39.98 -2.72
C ALA A 299 -18.48 38.87 -1.90
N ILE A 300 -19.66 39.13 -1.32
CA ILE A 300 -20.45 38.12 -0.61
C ILE A 300 -21.15 37.18 -1.60
N SER A 301 -21.59 37.68 -2.75
CA SER A 301 -22.09 36.85 -3.85
C SER A 301 -21.02 35.86 -4.34
N ALA A 302 -19.78 36.31 -4.52
CA ALA A 302 -18.64 35.45 -4.84
C ALA A 302 -18.39 34.40 -3.74
N ALA A 303 -18.52 34.77 -2.47
CA ALA A 303 -18.37 33.84 -1.36
C ALA A 303 -19.45 32.74 -1.37
N ALA A 304 -20.70 33.10 -1.68
CA ALA A 304 -21.79 32.14 -1.83
C ALA A 304 -21.51 31.15 -2.98
N VAL A 305 -21.00 31.63 -4.11
CA VAL A 305 -20.59 30.80 -5.27
C VAL A 305 -19.52 29.78 -4.89
N VAL A 306 -18.44 30.19 -4.23
CA VAL A 306 -17.36 29.24 -3.85
C VAL A 306 -17.76 28.29 -2.74
N VAL A 307 -18.61 28.71 -1.79
CA VAL A 307 -19.16 27.82 -0.75
C VAL A 307 -20.09 26.76 -1.35
N ARG A 308 -20.90 27.14 -2.35
CA ARG A 308 -21.69 26.19 -3.13
C ARG A 308 -20.79 25.19 -3.84
N GLN A 309 -19.82 25.67 -4.61
CA GLN A 309 -18.88 24.83 -5.36
C GLN A 309 -18.12 23.86 -4.45
N ALA A 310 -17.64 24.33 -3.29
CA ALA A 310 -16.97 23.49 -2.29
C ALA A 310 -17.90 22.42 -1.70
N SER A 311 -19.16 22.75 -1.44
CA SER A 311 -20.16 21.80 -0.92
C SER A 311 -20.50 20.72 -1.96
N GLU A 312 -20.62 21.10 -3.22
CA GLU A 312 -20.86 20.18 -4.33
C GLU A 312 -19.66 19.25 -4.55
N GLN A 313 -18.42 19.76 -4.47
CA GLN A 313 -17.19 18.94 -4.45
C GLN A 313 -17.15 17.97 -3.26
N ALA A 314 -17.71 18.35 -2.11
CA ALA A 314 -17.87 17.47 -0.95
C ALA A 314 -19.06 16.49 -1.07
N GLY A 315 -19.71 16.40 -2.25
CA GLY A 315 -20.84 15.51 -2.52
C GLY A 315 -22.15 15.93 -1.86
N ARG A 316 -22.31 17.22 -1.53
CA ARG A 316 -23.52 17.79 -0.92
C ARG A 316 -24.25 18.67 -1.94
N SER A 317 -25.56 18.87 -1.74
CA SER A 317 -26.34 19.83 -2.51
C SER A 317 -26.88 20.89 -1.55
N PRO A 318 -26.13 21.99 -1.33
CA PRO A 318 -26.49 22.97 -0.29
C PRO A 318 -27.69 23.82 -0.70
N THR A 319 -28.58 24.07 0.25
CA THR A 319 -29.64 25.07 0.14
C THR A 319 -29.09 26.48 0.35
N PRO A 320 -29.82 27.55 -0.04
CA PRO A 320 -29.41 28.92 0.25
C PRO A 320 -29.24 29.20 1.76
N GLU A 321 -30.07 28.56 2.59
CA GLU A 321 -29.94 28.60 4.04
C GLU A 321 -28.64 27.96 4.53
N ASP A 322 -28.27 26.78 4.01
CA ASP A 322 -26.99 26.14 4.36
C ASP A 322 -25.79 27.05 4.03
N ILE A 323 -25.80 27.68 2.85
CA ILE A 323 -24.74 28.60 2.41
C ILE A 323 -24.68 29.82 3.34
N ARG A 324 -25.83 30.43 3.65
CA ARG A 324 -25.94 31.55 4.58
C ARG A 324 -25.39 31.15 5.96
N ASP A 325 -25.80 30.02 6.50
CA ASP A 325 -25.38 29.55 7.81
C ASP A 325 -23.86 29.31 7.87
N ILE A 326 -23.28 28.70 6.83
CA ILE A 326 -21.82 28.50 6.73
C ILE A 326 -21.08 29.84 6.73
N LEU A 327 -21.50 30.79 5.90
CA LEU A 327 -20.87 32.12 5.82
C LEU A 327 -20.96 32.86 7.16
N PHE A 328 -22.09 32.77 7.86
CA PHE A 328 -22.31 33.43 9.14
C PHE A 328 -21.62 32.73 10.31
N ALA A 329 -21.50 31.40 10.29
CA ALA A 329 -20.86 30.62 11.36
C ALA A 329 -19.35 30.76 11.34
N THR A 330 -18.76 30.96 10.15
CA THR A 330 -17.30 31.03 9.96
C THR A 330 -16.75 32.46 9.90
N ALA A 331 -17.61 33.47 9.84
CA ALA A 331 -17.24 34.87 9.87
C ALA A 331 -16.38 35.27 11.09
N ASP A 332 -15.45 36.21 10.87
CA ASP A 332 -14.69 36.82 11.96
C ASP A 332 -15.53 37.83 12.74
N PRO A 333 -15.37 37.93 14.07
CA PRO A 333 -15.98 39.00 14.85
C PRO A 333 -15.37 40.36 14.47
N LEU A 334 -16.22 41.36 14.26
CA LEU A 334 -15.85 42.72 13.89
C LEU A 334 -16.45 43.72 14.88
N TYR A 335 -15.62 44.26 15.77
CA TYR A 335 -16.07 45.25 16.75
C TYR A 335 -16.23 46.64 16.12
N ASP A 336 -17.39 47.27 16.29
CA ASP A 336 -17.68 48.63 15.85
C ASP A 336 -17.74 49.59 17.05
N PRO A 337 -16.79 50.52 17.18
CA PRO A 337 -16.74 51.44 18.31
C PRO A 337 -17.90 52.46 18.30
N ILE A 338 -18.55 52.69 17.16
CA ILE A 338 -19.64 53.67 17.05
C ILE A 338 -20.93 53.13 17.68
N THR A 339 -21.30 51.89 17.35
CA THR A 339 -22.51 51.24 17.89
C THR A 339 -22.24 50.43 19.16
N GLN A 340 -20.98 50.26 19.55
CA GLN A 340 -20.52 49.42 20.66
C GLN A 340 -20.96 47.95 20.54
N ALA A 341 -21.14 47.47 19.32
CA ALA A 341 -21.58 46.12 19.00
C ALA A 341 -20.50 45.36 18.21
N THR A 342 -20.57 44.03 18.27
CA THR A 342 -19.75 43.14 17.44
C THR A 342 -20.60 42.61 16.30
N TYR A 343 -20.16 42.85 15.07
CA TYR A 343 -20.74 42.36 13.83
C TYR A 343 -19.89 41.22 13.26
N LYS A 344 -20.27 40.75 12.06
CA LYS A 344 -19.59 39.67 11.35
C LYS A 344 -18.87 40.21 10.13
N ARG A 345 -17.64 39.76 9.90
CA ARG A 345 -16.84 40.01 8.69
C ARG A 345 -16.62 38.69 7.96
N LEU A 346 -16.80 38.69 6.64
CA LEU A 346 -16.56 37.55 5.79
C LEU A 346 -15.16 36.98 6.00
N ASN A 347 -15.09 35.66 6.19
CA ASN A 347 -13.86 34.87 6.17
C ASN A 347 -14.10 33.67 5.25
N VAL A 348 -13.86 33.88 3.95
CA VAL A 348 -14.17 32.89 2.91
C VAL A 348 -13.29 31.63 3.02
N VAL A 349 -12.04 31.78 3.49
CA VAL A 349 -11.14 30.65 3.72
C VAL A 349 -11.70 29.73 4.79
N ARG A 350 -12.09 30.27 5.96
CA ARG A 350 -12.69 29.48 7.03
C ARG A 350 -14.02 28.86 6.61
N ALA A 351 -14.80 29.55 5.78
CA ALA A 351 -16.05 29.02 5.22
C ALA A 351 -15.78 27.76 4.38
N VAL A 352 -14.85 27.82 3.42
CA VAL A 352 -14.48 26.66 2.59
C VAL A 352 -13.83 25.57 3.42
N GLU A 353 -12.91 25.91 4.33
CA GLU A 353 -12.20 24.93 5.16
C GLU A 353 -13.12 24.21 6.17
N SER A 354 -14.29 24.77 6.47
CA SER A 354 -15.32 24.06 7.25
C SER A 354 -16.03 22.95 6.45
N ILE A 355 -15.91 22.96 5.13
CA ILE A 355 -16.53 22.03 4.19
C ILE A 355 -15.49 21.05 3.65
N LEU A 356 -14.41 21.60 3.10
CA LEU A 356 -13.24 20.91 2.57
C LEU A 356 -12.11 21.18 3.57
N PRO A 357 -11.94 20.33 4.61
CA PRO A 357 -10.91 20.55 5.62
C PRO A 357 -9.54 20.70 4.96
N ALA A 358 -8.67 21.50 5.58
CA ALA A 358 -7.29 21.66 5.13
C ALA A 358 -6.65 20.27 4.93
N ASP A 359 -5.76 20.19 3.94
CA ASP A 359 -4.87 19.04 3.72
C ASP A 359 -4.39 18.50 5.08
N ALA A 360 -4.90 17.31 5.41
CA ALA A 360 -4.79 16.71 6.73
C ALA A 360 -3.61 15.73 6.82
N PHE A 361 -2.95 15.44 5.69
CA PHE A 361 -1.93 14.41 5.59
C PHE A 361 -0.74 14.96 4.80
N GLY A 362 0.48 14.82 5.33
CA GLY A 362 1.61 15.46 4.69
C GLY A 362 1.97 14.86 3.32
N ASP A 363 2.46 15.74 2.43
CA ASP A 363 2.97 15.45 1.08
C ASP A 363 4.20 14.52 0.99
N THR A 364 4.72 14.06 2.13
CA THR A 364 5.97 13.30 2.23
C THR A 364 5.83 12.12 3.17
N PRO A 365 6.59 11.02 2.95
CA PRO A 365 6.60 9.89 3.87
C PRO A 365 6.91 10.28 5.31
N GLU A 366 7.77 11.29 5.53
CA GLU A 366 8.15 11.77 6.86
C GLU A 366 7.03 12.53 7.57
N ALA A 367 6.08 13.09 6.82
CA ALA A 367 4.92 13.81 7.33
C ALA A 367 3.63 12.97 7.24
N ALA A 368 3.76 11.66 6.98
CA ALA A 368 2.63 10.76 6.84
C ALA A 368 1.75 10.73 8.09
N GLY A 369 0.44 10.92 7.94
CA GLY A 369 -0.49 10.83 9.06
C GLY A 369 -0.62 9.40 9.57
N SER A 370 -0.54 9.21 10.89
CA SER A 370 -0.77 7.90 11.50
C SER A 370 -2.24 7.50 11.39
N LEU A 371 -2.47 6.24 10.99
CA LEU A 371 -3.78 5.65 10.87
C LEU A 371 -4.25 4.91 12.13
N ASP A 372 -3.42 4.85 13.18
CA ASP A 372 -3.72 4.10 14.41
C ASP A 372 -5.01 4.56 15.08
N GLN A 373 -5.35 5.85 14.96
CA GLN A 373 -6.58 6.43 15.52
C GLN A 373 -7.86 6.05 14.78
N PHE A 374 -7.76 5.52 13.56
CA PHE A 374 -8.91 5.22 12.70
C PHE A 374 -9.27 3.73 12.66
N LEU A 375 -8.40 2.85 13.17
CA LEU A 375 -8.61 1.40 13.19
C LEU A 375 -9.15 0.94 14.53
N ALA A 376 -10.22 0.14 14.51
CA ALA A 376 -10.85 -0.44 15.68
C ALA A 376 -10.98 -1.97 15.55
N PRO A 377 -11.08 -2.71 16.67
CA PRO A 377 -11.38 -4.15 16.65
C PRO A 377 -12.67 -4.48 15.88
N SER A 378 -12.62 -5.54 15.10
CA SER A 378 -13.73 -6.09 14.29
C SER A 378 -13.78 -7.61 14.42
N ALA A 379 -14.82 -8.27 13.89
CA ALA A 379 -15.00 -9.72 13.99
C ALA A 379 -13.82 -10.54 13.42
N ASP A 380 -13.15 -10.03 12.38
CA ASP A 380 -12.09 -10.73 11.66
C ASP A 380 -10.73 -10.00 11.72
N GLY A 381 -10.47 -9.18 12.75
CA GLY A 381 -9.24 -8.39 12.89
C GLY A 381 -9.49 -6.91 13.19
N LEU A 382 -8.88 -6.00 12.43
CA LEU A 382 -9.04 -4.55 12.59
C LEU A 382 -9.73 -3.94 11.37
N ALA A 383 -10.60 -2.95 11.58
CA ALA A 383 -11.24 -2.22 10.49
C ALA A 383 -11.41 -0.73 10.84
N GLY A 384 -11.40 0.11 9.82
CA GLY A 384 -11.47 1.55 9.98
C GLY A 384 -11.85 2.26 8.69
N GLN A 385 -12.36 3.48 8.83
CA GLN A 385 -12.59 4.35 7.68
C GLN A 385 -12.37 5.81 8.07
N TRP A 386 -11.92 6.61 7.12
CA TRP A 386 -11.78 8.05 7.27
C TRP A 386 -12.01 8.74 5.93
N ASN A 387 -12.25 10.05 5.98
CA ASN A 387 -12.39 10.88 4.80
C ASN A 387 -11.20 11.84 4.71
N GLY A 388 -10.85 12.25 3.51
CA GLY A 388 -9.88 13.30 3.23
C GLY A 388 -10.24 14.03 1.93
N THR A 389 -9.40 14.97 1.53
CA THR A 389 -9.56 15.75 0.30
C THR A 389 -8.23 15.80 -0.39
N LEU A 390 -8.22 15.52 -1.69
CA LEU A 390 -7.00 15.53 -2.49
C LEU A 390 -7.05 16.74 -3.43
N GLY A 391 -6.14 17.68 -3.23
CA GLY A 391 -5.97 18.89 -4.03
C GLY A 391 -5.26 18.65 -5.36
N LYS A 392 -5.09 19.72 -6.15
CA LYS A 392 -4.31 19.65 -7.39
C LYS A 392 -2.81 19.52 -7.09
N GLY A 393 -2.18 18.45 -7.56
CA GLY A 393 -0.75 18.17 -7.33
C GLY A 393 -0.42 17.64 -5.94
N ASP A 394 -1.45 17.38 -5.14
CA ASP A 394 -1.41 16.97 -3.74
C ASP A 394 -1.06 15.49 -3.54
N ARG A 395 -0.51 15.15 -2.38
CA ARG A 395 -0.06 13.81 -2.00
C ARG A 395 -0.35 13.49 -0.53
N ASP A 396 -1.48 12.87 -0.24
CA ASP A 396 -1.73 12.39 1.11
C ASP A 396 -0.90 11.13 1.44
N TYR A 397 0.15 11.23 2.27
CA TYR A 397 0.85 10.06 2.81
C TYR A 397 0.23 9.55 4.11
N PHE A 398 0.16 8.22 4.21
CA PHE A 398 -0.35 7.51 5.37
C PHE A 398 0.70 6.57 5.95
N SER A 399 0.67 6.39 7.28
CA SER A 399 1.51 5.42 7.98
C SER A 399 0.71 4.56 8.96
N TRP A 400 1.08 3.29 9.06
CA TRP A 400 0.47 2.35 10.02
C TRP A 400 1.46 1.26 10.43
N THR A 401 1.41 0.80 11.69
CA THR A 401 2.23 -0.32 12.18
C THR A 401 1.34 -1.53 12.48
N PRO A 402 1.45 -2.64 11.72
CA PRO A 402 0.65 -3.83 11.95
C PRO A 402 0.96 -4.51 13.29
N PRO A 403 -0.05 -5.01 14.02
CA PRO A 403 0.14 -5.73 15.28
C PRO A 403 0.68 -7.15 15.10
N GLY A 404 0.76 -7.66 13.86
CA GLY A 404 1.19 -9.03 13.58
C GLY A 404 1.16 -9.38 12.09
N ARG A 405 1.38 -10.67 11.79
CA ARG A 405 1.26 -11.20 10.43
C ARG A 405 -0.20 -11.21 9.98
N GLY A 406 -0.45 -10.82 8.74
CA GLY A 406 -1.80 -10.76 8.19
C GLY A 406 -1.88 -10.18 6.79
N ARG A 407 -3.10 -9.84 6.38
CA ARG A 407 -3.40 -9.20 5.12
C ARG A 407 -4.12 -7.89 5.39
N LEU A 408 -3.52 -6.80 4.93
CA LEU A 408 -4.19 -5.51 4.88
C LEU A 408 -4.87 -5.34 3.53
N GLU A 409 -6.12 -4.89 3.58
CA GLU A 409 -6.95 -4.49 2.47
C GLU A 409 -7.30 -3.01 2.62
N VAL A 410 -7.06 -2.23 1.56
CA VAL A 410 -7.31 -0.79 1.53
C VAL A 410 -8.17 -0.49 0.31
N ALA A 411 -9.25 0.27 0.51
CA ALA A 411 -10.18 0.69 -0.50
C ALA A 411 -10.35 2.21 -0.47
N VAL A 412 -10.51 2.83 -1.63
CA VAL A 412 -10.91 4.25 -1.73
C VAL A 412 -12.27 4.35 -2.39
N GLY A 413 -13.12 5.21 -1.83
CA GLY A 413 -14.36 5.68 -2.42
C GLY A 413 -14.30 7.18 -2.70
N GLY A 414 -15.07 7.62 -3.68
CA GLY A 414 -15.02 8.98 -4.22
C GLY A 414 -14.75 8.95 -5.73
N ASP A 415 -15.19 9.98 -6.44
CA ASP A 415 -14.86 10.15 -7.87
C ASP A 415 -13.56 10.97 -7.96
N LEU A 416 -12.43 10.28 -8.14
CA LEU A 416 -11.08 10.87 -8.17
C LEU A 416 -10.40 10.60 -9.54
N PRO A 417 -10.93 11.17 -10.63
CA PRO A 417 -10.46 10.85 -11.97
C PRO A 417 -9.00 11.25 -12.18
N GLY A 418 -8.12 10.25 -12.31
CA GLY A 418 -6.68 10.43 -12.54
C GLY A 418 -5.81 10.47 -11.29
N ALA A 419 -6.37 10.24 -10.10
CA ALA A 419 -5.57 9.99 -8.90
C ALA A 419 -4.93 8.58 -8.93
N GLU A 420 -3.78 8.42 -8.29
CA GLU A 420 -3.03 7.18 -8.19
C GLU A 420 -2.69 6.86 -6.72
N TRP A 421 -2.81 5.59 -6.35
CA TRP A 421 -2.17 5.04 -5.17
C TRP A 421 -0.67 4.86 -5.41
N LEU A 422 0.16 5.30 -4.47
CA LEU A 422 1.55 4.86 -4.32
C LEU A 422 1.61 3.83 -3.20
N LEU A 423 1.86 2.57 -3.56
CA LEU A 423 1.82 1.45 -2.63
C LEU A 423 3.15 1.31 -1.88
N PRO A 424 3.18 0.60 -0.73
CA PRO A 424 4.40 0.39 0.04
C PRO A 424 5.51 -0.37 -0.73
N ASP A 425 5.13 -1.15 -1.75
CA ASP A 425 6.05 -1.89 -2.63
C ASP A 425 6.56 -1.04 -3.82
N GLY A 426 6.23 0.25 -3.86
CA GLY A 426 6.62 1.19 -4.91
C GLY A 426 5.76 1.11 -6.18
N ARG A 427 4.76 0.23 -6.23
CA ARG A 427 3.83 0.18 -7.36
C ARG A 427 2.89 1.38 -7.34
N ARG A 428 2.40 1.74 -8.53
CA ARG A 428 1.34 2.71 -8.72
C ARG A 428 0.09 2.03 -9.23
N LEU A 429 -1.07 2.33 -8.64
CA LEU A 429 -2.37 1.85 -9.07
C LEU A 429 -3.30 3.04 -9.26
N ALA A 430 -4.13 3.04 -10.29
CA ALA A 430 -5.15 4.08 -10.43
C ALA A 430 -6.12 4.02 -9.24
N ALA A 431 -6.55 5.17 -8.71
CA ALA A 431 -7.42 5.25 -7.54
C ALA A 431 -8.82 4.66 -7.80
N ASP A 432 -9.23 4.52 -9.07
CA ASP A 432 -10.44 3.80 -9.47
C ASP A 432 -10.37 2.29 -9.17
N THR A 433 -9.18 1.75 -8.88
CA THR A 433 -9.04 0.44 -8.25
C THR A 433 -9.63 0.52 -6.85
N GLN A 434 -10.92 0.15 -6.76
CA GLN A 434 -11.71 0.22 -5.53
C GLN A 434 -11.03 -0.46 -4.35
N THR A 435 -10.09 -1.38 -4.56
CA THR A 435 -9.38 -2.08 -3.48
C THR A 435 -7.99 -2.59 -3.92
N TRP A 436 -6.99 -2.46 -3.06
CA TRP A 436 -5.69 -3.13 -3.17
C TRP A 436 -5.28 -3.74 -1.83
N THR A 437 -4.40 -4.75 -1.86
CA THR A 437 -4.01 -5.51 -0.67
C THR A 437 -2.52 -5.76 -0.56
N ILE A 438 -2.01 -5.85 0.67
CA ILE A 438 -0.61 -6.15 0.98
C ILE A 438 -0.49 -7.10 2.18
N ALA A 439 0.53 -7.96 2.18
CA ALA A 439 0.87 -8.80 3.33
C ALA A 439 1.59 -7.96 4.41
N THR A 440 1.31 -8.24 5.68
CA THR A 440 1.92 -7.53 6.81
C THR A 440 2.84 -8.44 7.61
N ALA A 441 3.89 -7.85 8.19
CA ALA A 441 4.75 -8.47 9.19
C ALA A 441 4.63 -7.70 10.51
N GLU A 442 4.88 -8.38 11.61
CA GLU A 442 4.84 -7.79 12.95
C GLU A 442 5.87 -6.64 13.08
N ASN A 443 5.45 -5.53 13.69
CA ASN A 443 6.31 -4.37 13.97
C ASN A 443 7.04 -3.78 12.75
N THR A 444 6.52 -3.99 11.54
CA THR A 444 7.07 -3.41 10.31
C THR A 444 6.14 -2.31 9.82
N PRO A 445 6.49 -1.02 10.02
CA PRO A 445 5.66 0.09 9.56
C PRO A 445 5.45 0.02 8.05
N ILE A 446 4.23 0.29 7.62
CA ILE A 446 3.90 0.45 6.21
C ILE A 446 3.56 1.91 5.94
N SER A 447 3.94 2.39 4.77
CA SER A 447 3.54 3.71 4.27
C SER A 447 3.07 3.61 2.83
N PHE A 448 1.99 4.32 2.52
CA PHE A 448 1.39 4.42 1.21
C PHE A 448 0.82 5.82 1.04
N ALA A 449 0.54 6.23 -0.20
CA ALA A 449 0.00 7.55 -0.47
C ALA A 449 -1.10 7.53 -1.53
N LEU A 450 -2.00 8.50 -1.47
CA LEU A 450 -2.92 8.84 -2.54
C LEU A 450 -2.41 10.12 -3.21
N VAL A 451 -2.23 10.10 -4.53
CA VAL A 451 -1.53 11.16 -5.27
C VAL A 451 -2.40 11.66 -6.41
N ALA A 452 -2.60 12.98 -6.49
CA ALA A 452 -3.21 13.62 -7.64
C ALA A 452 -2.14 14.10 -8.62
N ALA A 453 -2.25 13.73 -9.90
CA ALA A 453 -1.40 14.28 -10.95
C ALA A 453 -1.72 15.76 -11.22
N ASP A 454 -0.75 16.51 -11.77
CA ASP A 454 -0.93 17.89 -12.20
C ASP A 454 -2.01 17.96 -13.30
N GLY A 455 -3.23 18.37 -12.93
CA GLY A 455 -4.38 18.45 -13.83
C GLY A 455 -5.59 17.59 -13.44
N VAL A 456 -5.51 16.83 -12.34
CA VAL A 456 -6.64 16.10 -11.76
C VAL A 456 -7.58 17.07 -11.03
N ALA A 457 -8.89 16.86 -11.17
CA ALA A 457 -9.90 17.65 -10.46
C ALA A 457 -9.84 17.31 -8.96
N PRO A 458 -9.80 18.31 -8.07
CA PRO A 458 -9.79 18.08 -6.63
C PRO A 458 -11.08 17.40 -6.20
N GLY A 459 -10.98 16.45 -5.26
CA GLY A 459 -12.11 15.64 -4.85
C GLY A 459 -11.99 15.12 -3.42
N ALA A 460 -13.14 14.99 -2.76
CA ALA A 460 -13.21 14.30 -1.48
C ALA A 460 -13.08 12.80 -1.70
N TYR A 461 -12.32 12.15 -0.83
CA TYR A 461 -12.15 10.70 -0.83
C TYR A 461 -12.49 10.11 0.53
N ARG A 462 -12.84 8.82 0.52
CA ARG A 462 -13.02 7.99 1.71
C ARG A 462 -12.11 6.79 1.60
N ILE A 463 -11.22 6.59 2.56
CA ILE A 463 -10.43 5.36 2.64
C ILE A 463 -11.10 4.42 3.63
N GLN A 464 -11.21 3.15 3.24
CA GLN A 464 -11.62 2.05 4.10
C GLN A 464 -10.46 1.08 4.22
N MET A 465 -10.18 0.63 5.44
CA MET A 465 -9.16 -0.37 5.71
C MET A 465 -9.76 -1.56 6.44
N LYS A 466 -9.32 -2.76 6.07
CA LYS A 466 -9.55 -4.01 6.80
C LYS A 466 -8.23 -4.76 6.90
N TRP A 467 -7.80 -5.05 8.12
CA TRP A 467 -6.69 -5.97 8.36
C TRP A 467 -7.23 -7.26 8.96
N THR A 468 -6.85 -8.38 8.36
CA THR A 468 -7.19 -9.72 8.84
C THR A 468 -5.90 -10.45 9.24
N PRO A 469 -5.79 -10.94 10.48
CA PRO A 469 -4.63 -11.73 10.89
C PRO A 469 -4.49 -12.95 10.00
N ALA A 470 -3.24 -13.32 9.70
CA ALA A 470 -2.98 -14.55 8.96
C ALA A 470 -3.52 -15.74 9.76
N PRO A 471 -4.07 -16.77 9.11
CA PRO A 471 -4.29 -18.05 9.77
C PRO A 471 -2.97 -18.48 10.43
N PRO A 472 -3.02 -19.14 11.60
CA PRO A 472 -1.82 -19.74 12.16
C PRO A 472 -1.20 -20.64 11.09
N GLU A 473 0.06 -20.37 10.72
CA GLU A 473 0.70 -21.19 9.70
C GLU A 473 0.73 -22.64 10.21
N PRO A 474 0.35 -23.61 9.38
CA PRO A 474 0.52 -25.00 9.73
C PRO A 474 1.99 -25.18 10.02
N VAL A 475 2.30 -25.55 11.26
CA VAL A 475 3.62 -26.03 11.59
C VAL A 475 3.78 -27.25 10.69
N GLY A 476 4.72 -27.20 9.75
CA GLY A 476 5.06 -28.37 8.94
C GLY A 476 5.41 -29.55 9.84
N SER A 477 5.72 -30.69 9.23
CA SER A 477 6.12 -31.88 9.98
C SER A 477 7.29 -31.59 10.96
N TYR A 478 8.14 -30.59 10.73
CA TYR A 478 9.17 -30.08 11.66
C TYR A 478 9.40 -28.56 11.50
N ARG A 479 9.56 -27.81 12.60
CA ARG A 479 9.84 -26.36 12.60
C ARG A 479 10.66 -25.94 13.82
N GLN A 480 11.56 -24.99 13.60
CA GLN A 480 12.31 -24.31 14.65
C GLN A 480 12.18 -22.80 14.54
N GLU A 481 11.92 -22.12 15.65
CA GLU A 481 11.85 -20.65 15.72
C GLU A 481 12.44 -20.09 17.01
N SER A 482 12.88 -18.83 16.95
CA SER A 482 13.33 -18.07 18.12
C SER A 482 12.19 -17.21 18.64
N VAL A 483 11.84 -17.38 19.91
CA VAL A 483 10.76 -16.68 20.60
C VAL A 483 11.28 -16.09 21.90
N THR A 484 10.79 -14.93 22.32
CA THR A 484 11.05 -14.40 23.67
C THR A 484 9.84 -14.71 24.56
N ALA A 485 10.01 -15.55 25.57
CA ALA A 485 8.97 -15.87 26.53
C ALA A 485 8.87 -14.77 27.60
N ILE A 486 7.65 -14.28 27.91
CA ILE A 486 7.42 -13.23 28.91
C ILE A 486 6.13 -13.52 29.69
N GLY A 487 6.27 -13.84 30.98
CA GLY A 487 5.13 -14.11 31.85
C GLY A 487 4.26 -15.23 31.30
N ARG A 488 2.92 -15.12 31.40
CA ARG A 488 1.97 -16.04 30.74
C ARG A 488 1.48 -15.56 29.36
N GLN A 489 2.10 -14.51 28.80
CA GLN A 489 1.57 -13.82 27.63
C GLN A 489 2.03 -14.43 26.30
N THR A 490 3.08 -15.24 26.31
CA THR A 490 3.62 -15.87 25.10
C THR A 490 2.81 -17.11 24.76
N THR A 491 1.90 -16.97 23.79
CA THR A 491 1.11 -18.07 23.23
C THR A 491 1.33 -18.19 21.73
N LEU A 492 1.51 -19.42 21.26
CA LEU A 492 1.82 -19.73 19.87
C LEU A 492 0.87 -20.83 19.38
N PRO A 493 0.16 -20.61 18.27
CA PRO A 493 -0.67 -21.65 17.67
C PRO A 493 0.21 -22.65 16.91
N VAL A 494 -0.10 -23.94 17.06
CA VAL A 494 0.56 -25.07 16.40
C VAL A 494 -0.50 -25.97 15.80
N ALA A 495 -0.54 -26.13 14.47
CA ALA A 495 -1.45 -27.07 13.83
C ALA A 495 -0.76 -28.42 13.57
N ALA A 496 -1.46 -29.51 13.85
CA ALA A 496 -1.04 -30.85 13.48
C ALA A 496 -1.34 -31.10 12.00
N THR A 497 -0.35 -31.57 11.26
CA THR A 497 -0.47 -31.90 9.84
C THR A 497 -0.66 -33.40 9.61
N LEU A 498 -0.35 -34.22 10.62
CA LEU A 498 -0.36 -35.67 10.56
C LEU A 498 -1.00 -36.26 11.81
N ASP A 499 -1.76 -37.35 11.62
CA ASP A 499 -2.17 -38.21 12.72
C ASP A 499 -0.94 -38.87 13.33
N GLY A 500 -0.66 -38.60 14.60
CA GLY A 500 0.52 -39.14 15.26
C GLY A 500 1.00 -38.33 16.44
N GLN A 501 2.28 -38.48 16.78
CA GLN A 501 2.91 -37.74 17.86
C GLN A 501 3.27 -36.33 17.39
N LEU A 502 2.84 -35.35 18.18
CA LEU A 502 3.28 -33.96 18.09
C LEU A 502 4.19 -33.68 19.29
N THR A 503 5.40 -33.22 18.99
CA THR A 503 6.44 -32.83 19.94
C THR A 503 6.53 -31.31 19.96
N VAL A 504 6.50 -30.72 21.16
CA VAL A 504 6.84 -29.32 21.41
C VAL A 504 7.99 -29.32 22.40
N GLU A 505 9.13 -28.72 22.03
CA GLU A 505 10.32 -28.63 22.85
C GLU A 505 10.82 -27.18 22.90
N ALA A 506 10.90 -26.62 24.10
CA ALA A 506 11.44 -25.29 24.36
C ALA A 506 12.86 -25.44 24.94
N ARG A 507 13.85 -24.85 24.27
CA ARG A 507 15.25 -24.81 24.76
C ARG A 507 15.65 -23.38 25.09
N PHE A 508 16.25 -23.19 26.25
CA PHE A 508 16.67 -21.87 26.76
C PHE A 508 17.90 -21.99 27.65
N ASP A 509 18.60 -20.89 27.87
CA ASP A 509 19.69 -20.84 28.86
C ASP A 509 19.07 -20.69 30.26
N ALA A 510 19.25 -21.70 31.12
CA ALA A 510 18.73 -21.68 32.48
C ALA A 510 19.32 -20.54 33.34
N SER A 511 20.40 -19.88 32.89
CA SER A 511 20.93 -18.68 33.53
C SER A 511 20.17 -17.39 33.19
N ASP A 512 19.43 -17.37 32.07
CA ASP A 512 18.59 -16.24 31.66
C ASP A 512 17.21 -16.27 32.34
N GLY A 513 16.79 -17.44 32.82
CA GLY A 513 15.55 -17.61 33.58
C GLY A 513 15.00 -19.03 33.47
N ASP A 514 13.81 -19.21 34.06
CA ASP A 514 13.05 -20.46 34.04
C ASP A 514 11.80 -20.29 33.16
N VAL A 515 11.53 -21.28 32.32
CA VAL A 515 10.41 -21.27 31.36
C VAL A 515 9.66 -22.59 31.47
N ASP A 516 8.39 -22.54 31.86
CA ASP A 516 7.49 -23.70 31.79
C ASP A 516 6.81 -23.77 30.42
N LEU A 517 6.43 -24.98 30.01
CA LEU A 517 5.74 -25.27 28.75
C LEU A 517 4.37 -25.89 29.03
N GLU A 518 3.30 -25.30 28.52
CA GLU A 518 1.94 -25.88 28.54
C GLU A 518 1.38 -25.94 27.12
N VAL A 519 0.59 -26.97 26.82
CA VAL A 519 -0.09 -27.12 25.53
C VAL A 519 -1.58 -27.35 25.74
N PHE A 520 -2.42 -26.65 24.98
CA PHE A 520 -3.87 -26.69 25.08
C PHE A 520 -4.53 -27.04 23.74
N ASP A 521 -5.65 -27.74 23.77
CA ASP A 521 -6.51 -27.97 22.61
C ASP A 521 -7.38 -26.73 22.27
N THR A 522 -8.15 -26.79 21.18
CA THR A 522 -9.06 -25.71 20.75
C THR A 522 -10.22 -25.46 21.73
N ALA A 523 -10.55 -26.42 22.58
CA ALA A 523 -11.55 -26.28 23.64
C ALA A 523 -10.97 -25.66 24.93
N GLY A 524 -9.66 -25.37 24.96
CA GLY A 524 -8.94 -24.81 26.09
C GLY A 524 -8.55 -25.83 27.15
N ASN A 525 -8.67 -27.14 26.87
CA ASN A 525 -8.19 -28.17 27.79
C ASN A 525 -6.69 -28.37 27.61
N ARG A 526 -5.96 -28.51 28.73
CA ARG A 526 -4.53 -28.80 28.71
C ARG A 526 -4.27 -30.24 28.26
N VAL A 527 -3.58 -30.42 27.13
CA VAL A 527 -3.18 -31.72 26.59
C VAL A 527 -1.84 -32.20 27.16
N GLY A 528 -0.98 -31.27 27.59
CA GLY A 528 0.30 -31.60 28.21
C GLY A 528 1.01 -30.39 28.79
N GLY A 529 2.10 -30.64 29.50
CA GLY A 529 2.99 -29.58 29.98
C GLY A 529 4.15 -30.12 30.80
N SER A 530 5.20 -29.32 30.86
CA SER A 530 6.51 -29.61 31.42
C SER A 530 6.98 -28.41 32.26
N TYR A 531 7.56 -28.71 33.42
CA TYR A 531 7.86 -27.76 34.50
C TYR A 531 9.22 -28.05 35.17
N GLY A 532 10.20 -28.44 34.36
CA GLY A 532 11.56 -28.66 34.83
C GLY A 532 12.23 -27.35 35.25
N LEU A 533 13.41 -27.49 35.86
CA LEU A 533 14.32 -26.37 36.13
C LEU A 533 15.55 -26.42 35.21
N THR A 534 15.43 -27.21 34.14
CA THR A 534 16.49 -27.43 33.16
C THR A 534 16.29 -26.48 31.99
N GLY A 535 17.34 -26.19 31.22
CA GLY A 535 17.22 -25.36 30.01
C GLY A 535 16.44 -26.01 28.85
N VAL A 536 15.62 -27.03 29.14
CA VAL A 536 14.82 -27.78 28.17
C VAL A 536 13.51 -28.19 28.82
N GLU A 537 12.40 -27.80 28.19
CA GLU A 537 11.06 -28.30 28.48
C GLU A 537 10.49 -29.01 27.25
N ARG A 538 9.83 -30.15 27.45
CA ARG A 538 9.32 -30.97 26.34
C ARG A 538 7.96 -31.56 26.64
N VAL A 539 7.06 -31.48 25.66
CA VAL A 539 5.75 -32.15 25.68
C VAL A 539 5.59 -32.97 24.41
N ASP A 540 5.31 -34.26 24.59
CA ASP A 540 4.96 -35.19 23.52
C ASP A 540 3.52 -35.65 23.72
N PHE A 541 2.66 -35.52 22.71
CA PHE A 541 1.26 -35.92 22.79
C PHE A 541 0.73 -36.42 21.44
N LEU A 542 -0.38 -37.17 21.45
CA LEU A 542 -1.05 -37.62 20.23
C LEU A 542 -1.95 -36.51 19.70
N ALA A 543 -1.79 -36.19 18.42
CA ALA A 543 -2.56 -35.19 17.70
C ALA A 543 -3.24 -35.80 16.47
N SER A 544 -4.38 -35.21 16.09
CA SER A 544 -5.10 -35.56 14.85
C SER A 544 -4.82 -34.52 13.78
N ALA A 545 -4.67 -34.96 12.52
CA ALA A 545 -4.41 -34.06 11.40
C ALA A 545 -5.52 -33.01 11.25
N GLY A 546 -5.12 -31.74 11.13
CA GLY A 546 -6.03 -30.59 11.01
C GLY A 546 -6.47 -29.98 12.34
N GLU A 547 -6.11 -30.57 13.49
CA GLU A 547 -6.34 -29.93 14.80
C GLU A 547 -5.27 -28.86 15.09
N THR A 548 -5.68 -27.81 15.80
CA THR A 548 -4.80 -26.73 16.25
C THR A 548 -4.67 -26.75 17.77
N TYR A 549 -3.45 -26.57 18.25
CA TYR A 549 -3.10 -26.50 19.66
C TYR A 549 -2.50 -25.13 19.98
N THR A 550 -2.66 -24.70 21.23
CA THR A 550 -2.02 -23.48 21.74
C THR A 550 -0.88 -23.88 22.64
N VAL A 551 0.34 -23.52 22.25
CA VAL A 551 1.54 -23.62 23.08
C VAL A 551 1.65 -22.37 23.92
N GLN A 552 1.79 -22.52 25.24
CA GLN A 552 2.01 -21.43 26.18
C GLN A 552 3.38 -21.60 26.83
N LEU A 553 4.23 -20.57 26.70
CA LEU A 553 5.51 -20.47 27.39
C LEU A 553 5.34 -19.54 28.59
N ILE A 554 5.76 -19.99 29.77
CA ILE A 554 5.49 -19.30 31.03
C ILE A 554 6.80 -18.99 31.74
N THR A 555 7.12 -17.70 31.94
CA THR A 555 8.33 -17.33 32.70
C THR A 555 8.02 -16.92 34.13
N VAL A 556 8.91 -17.28 35.05
CA VAL A 556 8.81 -16.87 36.47
C VAL A 556 9.12 -15.37 36.59
N GLY A 557 8.20 -14.61 37.21
CA GLY A 557 8.40 -13.19 37.50
C GLY A 557 8.30 -12.24 36.30
N ASN A 558 7.80 -12.70 35.14
CA ASN A 558 7.71 -11.95 33.88
C ASN A 558 9.07 -11.49 33.30
N THR A 559 10.17 -12.13 33.68
CA THR A 559 11.48 -11.87 33.05
C THR A 559 11.45 -12.38 31.61
N PRO A 560 11.85 -11.58 30.60
CA PRO A 560 11.98 -12.04 29.23
C PRO A 560 13.10 -13.08 29.09
N VAL A 561 12.79 -14.25 28.56
CA VAL A 561 13.77 -15.33 28.32
C VAL A 561 13.77 -15.70 26.83
N PRO A 562 14.93 -15.64 26.13
CA PRO A 562 15.05 -16.15 24.78
C PRO A 562 14.88 -17.68 24.75
N VAL A 563 13.99 -18.17 23.90
CA VAL A 563 13.65 -19.59 23.74
C VAL A 563 13.82 -19.98 22.29
N ARG A 564 14.54 -21.07 22.04
CA ARG A 564 14.45 -21.82 20.78
C ARG A 564 13.31 -22.81 20.92
N LEU A 565 12.20 -22.55 20.23
CA LEU A 565 11.05 -23.44 20.19
C LEU A 565 11.17 -24.37 19.00
N ILE A 566 11.06 -25.67 19.25
CA ILE A 566 11.04 -26.72 18.25
C ILE A 566 9.66 -27.37 18.31
N THR A 567 9.00 -27.48 17.17
CA THR A 567 7.68 -28.12 17.04
C THR A 567 7.74 -29.13 15.90
N ALA A 568 7.33 -30.37 16.16
CA ALA A 568 7.43 -31.44 15.18
C ALA A 568 6.25 -32.39 15.25
N ASN A 569 5.63 -32.67 14.12
CA ASN A 569 4.57 -33.66 13.93
C ASN A 569 4.99 -34.65 12.84
N VAL A 570 6.21 -35.19 12.95
CA VAL A 570 6.88 -36.08 11.98
C VAL A 570 6.63 -37.58 12.21
N LEU A 571 6.11 -37.98 13.37
CA LEU A 571 6.17 -39.36 13.84
C LEU A 571 4.79 -39.97 14.02
N ARG A 572 4.50 -41.06 13.31
CA ARG A 572 3.34 -41.93 13.58
C ARG A 572 3.83 -43.27 14.11
N ARG A 573 3.19 -43.74 15.18
CA ARG A 573 3.56 -44.99 15.85
C ARG A 573 2.35 -45.87 16.13
N ASP A 574 2.45 -47.13 15.75
CA ASP A 574 1.49 -48.19 16.11
C ASP A 574 2.27 -49.44 16.56
N GLY A 575 2.38 -49.62 17.87
CA GLY A 575 3.22 -50.66 18.47
C GLY A 575 4.71 -50.51 18.10
N ASP A 576 5.22 -51.47 17.35
CA ASP A 576 6.60 -51.55 16.86
C ASP A 576 6.73 -51.08 15.38
N GLN A 577 5.62 -50.60 14.79
CA GLN A 577 5.62 -49.92 13.49
C GLN A 577 5.86 -48.42 13.72
N VAL A 578 6.89 -47.89 13.08
CA VAL A 578 7.25 -46.47 13.14
C VAL A 578 7.25 -45.92 11.73
N VAL A 579 6.49 -44.85 11.53
CA VAL A 579 6.49 -44.09 10.28
C VAL A 579 7.00 -42.69 10.59
N VAL A 580 8.09 -42.32 9.92
CA VAL A 580 8.66 -40.98 9.96
C VAL A 580 8.33 -40.30 8.63
N VAL A 581 7.76 -39.10 8.72
CA VAL A 581 7.44 -38.25 7.57
C VAL A 581 8.26 -36.98 7.72
N GLY A 582 9.15 -36.73 6.76
CA GLY A 582 9.96 -35.52 6.67
C GLY A 582 9.18 -34.34 6.11
N THR A 583 9.88 -33.26 5.82
CA THR A 583 9.35 -31.97 5.40
C THR A 583 9.59 -31.72 3.91
N SER A 584 9.37 -30.49 3.44
CA SER A 584 9.87 -30.02 2.15
C SER A 584 11.23 -29.33 2.25
N GLU A 585 11.75 -29.19 3.47
CA GLU A 585 13.05 -28.59 3.78
C GLU A 585 14.12 -29.68 3.85
N THR A 586 15.40 -29.27 3.94
CA THR A 586 16.49 -30.25 4.10
C THR A 586 16.47 -30.87 5.50
N ASP A 587 16.19 -32.16 5.57
CA ASP A 587 16.12 -32.92 6.81
C ASP A 587 17.35 -33.81 7.04
N THR A 588 17.68 -34.05 8.31
CA THR A 588 18.66 -35.06 8.71
C THR A 588 17.99 -36.05 9.66
N ILE A 589 17.99 -37.32 9.27
CA ILE A 589 17.41 -38.41 10.05
C ILE A 589 18.52 -39.41 10.36
N ARG A 590 18.72 -39.66 11.65
CA ARG A 590 19.71 -40.61 12.16
C ARG A 590 19.05 -41.72 12.95
N ILE A 591 19.44 -42.95 12.68
CA ILE A 591 19.04 -44.14 13.44
C ILE A 591 20.28 -44.87 13.92
N ASP A 592 20.29 -45.17 15.21
CA ASP A 592 21.41 -45.84 15.87
C ASP A 592 20.97 -47.22 16.39
N ALA A 593 21.48 -48.28 15.78
CA ALA A 593 21.25 -49.66 16.20
C ALA A 593 22.43 -50.27 16.97
N ALA A 594 23.59 -49.60 17.02
CA ALA A 594 24.77 -50.07 17.76
C ALA A 594 24.51 -50.16 19.26
N ASP A 595 23.66 -49.26 19.76
CA ASP A 595 23.36 -49.05 21.17
C ASP A 595 21.93 -49.46 21.57
N LEU A 596 21.28 -50.42 20.88
CA LEU A 596 19.98 -50.93 21.35
C LEU A 596 20.14 -51.37 22.82
N PRO A 597 19.54 -50.67 23.80
CA PRO A 597 19.80 -50.97 25.20
C PRO A 597 19.18 -52.33 25.54
N ALA A 598 19.50 -52.89 26.71
CA ALA A 598 18.95 -54.18 27.12
C ALA A 598 17.39 -54.23 27.13
N ASP A 599 16.74 -53.07 27.13
CA ASP A 599 15.28 -52.91 27.01
C ASP A 599 14.75 -52.91 25.55
N GLY A 600 15.64 -53.02 24.56
CA GLY A 600 15.32 -53.05 23.12
C GLY A 600 14.86 -51.70 22.54
N SER A 601 15.09 -50.59 23.25
CA SER A 601 14.66 -49.27 22.78
C SER A 601 15.46 -48.75 21.58
N LEU A 602 14.76 -48.16 20.62
CA LEU A 602 15.35 -47.59 19.41
C LEU A 602 15.66 -46.10 19.58
N GLY A 603 16.90 -45.71 19.28
CA GLY A 603 17.31 -44.31 19.15
C GLY A 603 16.99 -43.78 17.76
N LEU A 604 16.18 -42.72 17.70
CA LEU A 604 15.82 -42.02 16.46
C LEU A 604 16.06 -40.52 16.67
N GLN A 605 16.83 -39.91 15.77
CA GLN A 605 17.05 -38.46 15.77
C GLN A 605 16.53 -37.87 14.47
N ILE A 606 15.75 -36.80 14.59
CA ILE A 606 15.17 -36.03 13.49
C ILE A 606 15.54 -34.57 13.70
N GLY A 607 16.47 -34.06 12.90
CA GLY A 607 17.08 -32.76 13.12
C GLY A 607 17.70 -32.65 14.52
N ASP A 608 17.24 -31.69 15.29
CA ASP A 608 17.68 -31.44 16.68
C ASP A 608 16.92 -32.29 17.71
N LEU A 609 15.83 -32.98 17.33
CA LEU A 609 15.02 -33.78 18.24
C LEU A 609 15.52 -35.23 18.32
N SER A 610 15.74 -35.69 19.54
CA SER A 610 16.04 -37.09 19.83
C SER A 610 14.82 -37.78 20.44
N TYR A 611 14.54 -38.99 19.96
CA TYR A 611 13.48 -39.88 20.41
C TYR A 611 14.09 -41.19 20.89
N ARG A 612 13.56 -41.72 22.00
CA ARG A 612 13.86 -43.06 22.49
C ARG A 612 12.58 -43.87 22.53
N LEU A 613 12.41 -44.77 21.57
CA LEU A 613 11.18 -45.55 21.40
C LEU A 613 11.32 -46.90 22.09
N VAL A 614 10.45 -47.22 23.05
CA VAL A 614 10.47 -48.49 23.80
C VAL A 614 9.56 -49.52 23.11
N PRO A 615 9.98 -50.77 22.85
CA PRO A 615 9.18 -51.74 22.10
C PRO A 615 7.90 -52.16 22.86
N ALA A 616 6.81 -52.39 22.13
CA ALA A 616 5.49 -52.68 22.71
C ALA A 616 5.44 -54.03 23.43
N ASN A 617 6.19 -55.03 22.96
CA ASN A 617 6.19 -56.39 23.49
C ASN A 617 7.49 -56.78 24.22
N GLY A 618 8.37 -55.82 24.51
CA GLY A 618 9.64 -56.06 25.21
C GLY A 618 10.69 -56.85 24.40
N SER A 619 10.46 -57.10 23.11
CA SER A 619 11.44 -57.66 22.18
C SER A 619 11.59 -56.71 20.99
N PRO A 620 12.82 -56.33 20.59
CA PRO A 620 13.04 -55.39 19.50
C PRO A 620 12.77 -56.08 18.15
N ASN A 621 11.66 -55.73 17.50
CA ASN A 621 11.41 -56.07 16.10
C ASN A 621 10.80 -54.86 15.40
N TRP A 622 11.60 -53.80 15.30
CA TRP A 622 11.20 -52.52 14.76
C TRP A 622 11.02 -52.59 13.25
N ASN A 623 9.89 -52.07 12.78
CA ASN A 623 9.68 -51.82 11.35
C ASN A 623 9.55 -50.31 11.14
N VAL A 624 10.60 -49.72 10.59
CA VAL A 624 10.69 -48.27 10.38
C VAL A 624 10.51 -47.96 8.91
N THR A 625 9.52 -47.13 8.59
CA THR A 625 9.35 -46.55 7.26
C THR A 625 9.62 -45.06 7.34
N ILE A 626 10.46 -44.55 6.46
CA ILE A 626 10.82 -43.14 6.40
C ILE A 626 10.54 -42.62 5.00
N ASP A 627 9.76 -41.57 4.92
CA ASP A 627 9.59 -40.76 3.72
C ASP A 627 10.13 -39.38 4.07
N SER A 628 11.27 -38.97 3.49
CA SER A 628 11.87 -37.68 3.84
C SER A 628 11.09 -36.50 3.26
N GLY A 629 10.16 -36.73 2.33
CA GLY A 629 9.43 -35.67 1.66
C GLY A 629 10.24 -35.02 0.53
N GLY A 630 10.35 -33.70 0.55
CA GLY A 630 11.15 -32.93 -0.41
C GLY A 630 12.31 -32.23 0.29
N GLY A 631 13.34 -31.86 -0.46
CA GLY A 631 14.56 -31.29 0.12
C GLY A 631 15.78 -32.13 -0.22
N ASN A 632 16.96 -31.68 0.22
CA ASN A 632 18.23 -32.39 0.00
C ASN A 632 18.58 -33.24 1.22
N ASP A 633 17.77 -34.26 1.47
CA ASP A 633 17.73 -34.94 2.76
C ASP A 633 18.89 -35.90 3.00
N ARG A 634 19.21 -36.10 4.28
CA ARG A 634 20.32 -36.90 4.77
C ARG A 634 19.84 -38.03 5.67
N LEU A 635 20.21 -39.27 5.32
CA LEU A 635 20.01 -40.47 6.12
C LEU A 635 21.35 -40.92 6.71
N GLU A 636 21.39 -41.09 8.03
CA GLU A 636 22.53 -41.64 8.75
C GLU A 636 22.14 -42.89 9.54
N LEU A 637 22.77 -44.02 9.24
CA LEU A 637 22.48 -45.30 9.87
C LEU A 637 23.74 -45.84 10.55
N VAL A 638 23.59 -46.32 11.78
CA VAL A 638 24.67 -46.98 12.52
C VAL A 638 24.26 -48.42 12.82
N GLY A 639 25.07 -49.35 12.31
CA GLY A 639 24.95 -50.80 12.36
C GLY A 639 24.97 -51.40 13.77
N SER A 640 24.48 -52.62 13.89
CA SER A 640 24.58 -53.40 15.12
C SER A 640 25.90 -54.16 15.19
N ALA A 641 26.22 -54.79 16.32
CA ALA A 641 27.37 -55.70 16.41
C ALA A 641 27.14 -57.05 15.69
N ALA A 642 25.92 -57.29 15.21
CA ALA A 642 25.55 -58.46 14.43
C ALA A 642 25.65 -58.16 12.93
N GLN A 643 25.51 -59.19 12.10
CA GLN A 643 25.58 -59.01 10.66
C GLN A 643 24.43 -58.14 10.14
N ASP A 644 24.80 -57.04 9.47
CA ASP A 644 23.88 -56.10 8.86
C ASP A 644 23.85 -56.23 7.32
N PHE A 645 22.69 -55.94 6.74
CA PHE A 645 22.47 -55.95 5.29
C PHE A 645 21.88 -54.62 4.84
N VAL A 646 22.54 -53.95 3.91
CA VAL A 646 22.06 -52.68 3.36
C VAL A 646 22.05 -52.67 1.83
N ASP A 647 20.95 -52.22 1.26
CA ASP A 647 20.81 -51.91 -0.17
C ASP A 647 20.54 -50.39 -0.31
N LEU A 648 21.42 -49.69 -1.04
CA LEU A 648 21.41 -48.24 -1.20
C LEU A 648 21.35 -47.88 -2.68
N GLU A 649 20.32 -47.13 -3.07
CA GLU A 649 20.11 -46.61 -4.43
C GLU A 649 19.64 -45.15 -4.37
N ARG A 650 19.47 -44.51 -5.54
CA ARG A 650 19.09 -43.11 -5.57
C ARG A 650 17.74 -42.87 -4.89
N GLY A 651 17.77 -42.09 -3.80
CA GLY A 651 16.57 -41.75 -3.03
C GLY A 651 16.00 -42.91 -2.23
N LYS A 652 16.63 -44.09 -2.15
CA LYS A 652 16.06 -45.23 -1.40
C LYS A 652 17.12 -46.02 -0.65
N ALA A 653 16.80 -46.39 0.59
CA ALA A 653 17.58 -47.31 1.39
C ALA A 653 16.71 -48.43 1.95
N ARG A 654 17.22 -49.65 1.92
CA ARG A 654 16.69 -50.78 2.68
C ARG A 654 17.78 -51.29 3.58
N TRP A 655 17.45 -51.46 4.85
CA TRP A 655 18.41 -51.91 5.84
C TRP A 655 17.76 -52.96 6.74
N THR A 656 18.51 -54.01 7.04
CA THR A 656 18.17 -55.04 8.02
C THR A 656 19.33 -55.17 8.98
N SER A 657 19.04 -54.97 10.26
CA SER A 657 19.95 -55.07 11.40
C SER A 657 19.29 -55.92 12.48
N ASP A 658 20.03 -56.33 13.52
CA ASP A 658 19.43 -57.11 14.61
C ASP A 658 18.23 -56.37 15.24
N GLY A 659 17.05 -57.00 15.20
CA GLY A 659 15.80 -56.43 15.70
C GLY A 659 15.26 -55.19 14.97
N LEU A 660 15.77 -54.84 13.79
CA LEU A 660 15.37 -53.66 13.01
C LEU A 660 15.28 -53.96 11.51
N THR A 661 14.14 -53.62 10.91
CA THR A 661 13.97 -53.48 9.46
C THR A 661 13.62 -52.05 9.12
N LEU A 662 14.32 -51.46 8.15
CA LEU A 662 14.13 -50.09 7.70
C LEU A 662 13.90 -50.02 6.19
N ARG A 663 12.95 -49.17 5.81
CA ARG A 663 12.75 -48.68 4.44
C ARG A 663 12.72 -47.16 4.47
N ALA A 664 13.60 -46.54 3.71
CA ALA A 664 13.69 -45.09 3.63
C ALA A 664 13.62 -44.64 2.17
N GLU A 665 12.86 -43.59 1.89
CA GLU A 665 12.71 -42.96 0.58
C GLU A 665 12.94 -41.44 0.68
N GLY A 666 13.38 -40.81 -0.42
CA GLY A 666 13.55 -39.36 -0.57
C GLY A 666 14.96 -38.81 -0.30
N PHE A 667 15.93 -39.64 0.09
CA PHE A 667 17.24 -39.17 0.55
C PHE A 667 18.30 -38.94 -0.54
N PHE A 668 18.91 -37.76 -0.53
CA PHE A 668 20.01 -37.38 -1.42
C PHE A 668 21.38 -37.82 -0.86
N PHE A 669 21.58 -37.71 0.44
CA PHE A 669 22.78 -38.21 1.10
C PHE A 669 22.45 -39.40 1.98
N GLN A 670 23.15 -40.52 1.79
CA GLN A 670 22.95 -41.75 2.56
C GLN A 670 24.30 -42.20 3.11
N SER A 671 24.42 -42.28 4.43
CA SER A 671 25.62 -42.74 5.11
C SER A 671 25.29 -43.90 6.04
N VAL A 672 26.00 -45.00 5.89
CA VAL A 672 25.81 -46.21 6.72
C VAL A 672 27.15 -46.67 7.27
N VAL A 673 27.22 -46.78 8.58
CA VAL A 673 28.40 -47.27 9.30
C VAL A 673 28.06 -48.66 9.84
N GLY A 674 28.87 -49.69 9.56
CA GLY A 674 28.73 -51.01 10.17
C GLY A 674 29.04 -50.97 11.67
N GLY A 675 28.38 -51.81 12.46
CA GLY A 675 28.59 -51.90 13.92
C GLY A 675 29.45 -53.10 14.34
N GLY A 676 29.86 -53.94 13.39
CA GLY A 676 30.61 -55.17 13.59
C GLY A 676 29.91 -56.38 12.96
N GLY A 677 30.61 -57.52 12.87
CA GLY A 677 30.08 -58.68 12.14
C GLY A 677 30.46 -58.69 10.66
N ASP A 678 29.86 -59.61 9.90
CA ASP A 678 30.17 -59.82 8.48
C ASP A 678 29.23 -59.01 7.57
N ASP A 679 29.27 -57.68 7.71
CA ASP A 679 28.31 -56.77 7.09
C ASP A 679 28.39 -56.74 5.55
N VAL A 680 27.22 -56.55 4.93
CA VAL A 680 27.06 -56.54 3.47
C VAL A 680 26.36 -55.26 3.00
N ALA A 681 27.01 -54.52 2.11
CA ALA A 681 26.46 -53.35 1.44
C ALA A 681 26.34 -53.56 -0.07
N SER A 682 25.15 -53.30 -0.63
CA SER A 682 24.90 -53.17 -2.06
C SER A 682 24.65 -51.71 -2.42
N LEU A 683 25.41 -51.15 -3.35
CA LEU A 683 25.26 -49.79 -3.84
C LEU A 683 24.87 -49.83 -5.33
N PHE A 684 23.86 -49.05 -5.71
CA PHE A 684 23.33 -48.99 -7.07
C PHE A 684 23.50 -47.59 -7.68
N ASP A 685 23.87 -47.56 -8.96
CA ASP A 685 24.09 -46.37 -9.76
C ASP A 685 22.82 -45.52 -9.98
N THR A 686 23.03 -44.29 -10.43
CA THR A 686 21.99 -43.42 -10.96
C THR A 686 21.86 -43.64 -12.48
N PRO A 687 20.83 -43.09 -13.15
CA PRO A 687 20.75 -43.15 -14.62
C PRO A 687 21.86 -42.41 -15.39
N GLY A 688 22.64 -41.55 -14.70
CA GLY A 688 23.69 -40.71 -15.29
C GLY A 688 25.07 -41.37 -15.21
N ASP A 689 26.13 -40.61 -15.53
CA ASP A 689 27.50 -41.10 -15.36
C ASP A 689 27.87 -41.08 -13.87
N ASP A 690 28.23 -42.24 -13.30
CA ASP A 690 28.57 -42.39 -11.89
C ASP A 690 30.05 -42.71 -11.63
N HIS A 691 30.53 -42.29 -10.47
CA HIS A 691 31.87 -42.56 -9.97
C HIS A 691 31.80 -43.33 -8.64
N TYR A 692 32.29 -44.55 -8.64
CA TYR A 692 32.39 -45.43 -7.48
C TYR A 692 33.84 -45.51 -7.00
N THR A 693 34.09 -45.18 -5.73
CA THR A 693 35.40 -45.31 -5.09
C THR A 693 35.30 -46.32 -3.95
N ALA A 694 36.16 -47.34 -3.93
CA ALA A 694 36.20 -48.35 -2.88
C ALA A 694 37.59 -48.49 -2.26
N ARG A 695 37.63 -48.69 -0.95
CA ARG A 695 38.80 -48.96 -0.11
C ARG A 695 38.47 -50.16 0.80
N PRO A 696 39.44 -50.72 1.54
CA PRO A 696 39.13 -51.69 2.58
C PRO A 696 38.08 -51.13 3.54
N PHE A 697 37.00 -51.89 3.73
CA PHE A 697 35.85 -51.58 4.60
C PHE A 697 35.02 -50.34 4.27
N ALA A 698 35.34 -49.59 3.22
CA ALA A 698 34.65 -48.34 2.92
C ALA A 698 34.44 -48.13 1.43
N ALA A 699 33.32 -47.53 1.06
CA ALA A 699 33.10 -47.11 -0.31
C ALA A 699 32.19 -45.89 -0.41
N SER A 700 32.32 -45.18 -1.52
CA SER A 700 31.50 -44.02 -1.86
C SER A 700 31.04 -44.12 -3.30
N MET A 701 29.80 -43.75 -3.58
CA MET A 701 29.24 -43.64 -4.92
C MET A 701 28.62 -42.25 -5.11
N THR A 702 29.04 -41.57 -6.16
CA THR A 702 28.63 -40.20 -6.48
C THR A 702 28.41 -40.04 -7.98
N PRO A 703 27.37 -39.33 -8.42
CA PRO A 703 27.21 -38.98 -9.82
C PRO A 703 28.29 -37.96 -10.23
N ARG A 704 28.70 -38.02 -11.49
CA ARG A 704 29.77 -37.18 -12.05
C ARG A 704 29.29 -35.76 -12.36
N GLU A 705 28.00 -35.61 -12.63
CA GLU A 705 27.32 -34.32 -12.82
C GLU A 705 26.19 -34.18 -11.79
N GLY A 706 26.15 -33.03 -11.10
CA GLY A 706 25.20 -32.78 -10.00
C GLY A 706 25.77 -33.19 -8.64
N ASN A 707 26.09 -32.22 -7.79
CA ASN A 707 26.92 -32.42 -6.59
C ASN A 707 26.15 -32.94 -5.35
N GLU A 708 24.86 -33.24 -5.45
CA GLU A 708 23.99 -33.34 -4.28
C GLU A 708 23.65 -34.78 -3.85
N TYR A 709 23.70 -35.76 -4.78
CA TYR A 709 23.46 -37.16 -4.44
C TYR A 709 24.75 -37.89 -4.08
N ARG A 710 24.77 -38.64 -2.97
CA ARG A 710 25.94 -39.41 -2.53
C ARG A 710 25.56 -40.56 -1.61
N ILE A 711 26.16 -41.72 -1.83
CA ILE A 711 26.15 -42.86 -0.90
C ILE A 711 27.55 -43.02 -0.30
N ASP A 712 27.62 -43.14 1.02
CA ASP A 712 28.82 -43.55 1.76
C ASP A 712 28.52 -44.77 2.63
N VAL A 713 29.41 -45.75 2.60
CA VAL A 713 29.41 -46.88 3.52
C VAL A 713 30.79 -47.06 4.16
N THR A 714 30.83 -47.34 5.45
CA THR A 714 32.07 -47.61 6.20
C THR A 714 31.89 -48.78 7.16
N ASP A 715 32.99 -49.46 7.49
CA ASP A 715 33.01 -50.65 8.34
C ASP A 715 32.23 -51.86 7.77
N PHE A 716 32.10 -51.95 6.43
CA PHE A 716 31.48 -53.09 5.75
C PHE A 716 32.50 -54.09 5.20
N ARG A 717 32.42 -55.36 5.60
CA ARG A 717 33.31 -56.41 5.08
C ARG A 717 33.09 -56.70 3.59
N TYR A 718 31.84 -56.75 3.16
CA TYR A 718 31.46 -57.06 1.79
C TYR A 718 30.74 -55.87 1.15
N ILE A 719 31.39 -55.23 0.17
CA ILE A 719 30.79 -54.10 -0.56
C ILE A 719 30.62 -54.47 -2.03
N HIS A 720 29.42 -54.26 -2.55
CA HIS A 720 29.02 -54.61 -3.91
C HIS A 720 28.38 -53.40 -4.60
N ALA A 721 29.11 -52.76 -5.50
CA ALA A 721 28.54 -51.77 -6.40
C ALA A 721 28.01 -52.41 -7.68
N TYR A 722 26.87 -51.93 -8.16
CA TYR A 722 26.22 -52.39 -9.38
C TYR A 722 25.92 -51.22 -10.31
N LYS A 723 26.36 -51.34 -11.56
CA LYS A 723 25.77 -50.62 -12.68
C LYS A 723 24.49 -51.32 -13.11
N THR A 724 23.37 -50.63 -13.05
CA THR A 724 22.01 -51.11 -13.36
C THR A 724 21.20 -50.11 -14.19
N ALA A 725 21.58 -48.83 -14.24
CA ALA A 725 20.80 -47.76 -14.81
C ALA A 725 21.67 -46.87 -15.72
N GLY A 726 21.60 -47.03 -17.05
CA GLY A 726 22.16 -46.03 -17.98
C GLY A 726 23.67 -45.75 -17.81
N GLY A 727 24.13 -44.53 -18.08
CA GLY A 727 25.47 -44.05 -17.68
C GLY A 727 26.71 -44.60 -18.39
N VAL A 728 27.78 -43.83 -18.32
CA VAL A 728 29.18 -44.25 -18.52
C VAL A 728 29.92 -44.19 -17.19
N ASP A 729 30.01 -45.34 -16.51
CA ASP A 729 30.37 -45.39 -15.10
C ASP A 729 31.80 -45.84 -14.87
N VAL A 730 32.41 -45.25 -13.85
CA VAL A 730 33.80 -45.49 -13.48
C VAL A 730 33.87 -46.00 -12.04
N ALA A 731 34.60 -47.10 -11.85
CA ALA A 731 34.92 -47.67 -10.56
C ALA A 731 36.42 -47.62 -10.29
N GLU A 732 36.81 -47.05 -9.15
CA GLU A 732 38.16 -47.03 -8.63
C GLU A 732 38.25 -47.85 -7.34
N LEU A 733 39.06 -48.91 -7.36
CA LEU A 733 39.26 -49.83 -6.24
C LEU A 733 40.69 -49.69 -5.74
N PHE A 734 40.84 -49.39 -4.46
CA PHE A 734 42.11 -49.25 -3.77
C PHE A 734 42.27 -50.39 -2.76
N ASP A 735 43.47 -50.92 -2.68
CA ASP A 735 43.82 -52.06 -1.84
C ASP A 735 44.09 -51.66 -0.38
N SER A 736 44.45 -52.64 0.41
CA SER A 736 44.95 -52.48 1.77
C SER A 736 46.48 -52.40 1.77
N PRO A 737 47.12 -52.11 2.92
CA PRO A 737 48.58 -52.26 3.04
C PRO A 737 49.10 -53.71 3.09
N GLY A 738 48.21 -54.72 2.99
CA GLY A 738 48.55 -56.14 3.03
C GLY A 738 48.39 -56.80 1.66
N ASP A 739 48.72 -58.11 1.57
CA ASP A 739 48.67 -58.83 0.29
C ASP A 739 47.25 -58.97 -0.27
N ASP A 740 47.00 -58.32 -1.40
CA ASP A 740 45.68 -58.21 -2.03
C ASP A 740 45.59 -58.90 -3.40
N ARG A 741 44.35 -59.22 -3.79
CA ARG A 741 44.04 -59.88 -5.07
C ARG A 741 42.98 -59.14 -5.84
N PHE A 742 43.30 -58.79 -7.09
CA PHE A 742 42.34 -58.23 -8.05
C PHE A 742 41.97 -59.24 -9.14
N ILE A 743 40.67 -59.43 -9.37
CA ILE A 743 40.14 -60.22 -10.50
C ILE A 743 39.18 -59.33 -11.30
N ALA A 744 39.49 -59.12 -12.58
CA ALA A 744 38.61 -58.41 -13.50
C ALA A 744 38.08 -59.33 -14.60
N LYS A 745 36.76 -59.40 -14.74
CA LYS A 745 36.03 -60.11 -15.80
C LYS A 745 35.16 -59.12 -16.58
N PRO A 746 34.59 -59.50 -17.75
CA PRO A 746 33.61 -58.68 -18.48
C PRO A 746 32.44 -58.17 -17.65
N THR A 747 32.02 -58.90 -16.62
CA THR A 747 30.85 -58.53 -15.84
C THR A 747 31.18 -57.92 -14.48
N TYR A 748 32.43 -57.96 -14.01
CA TYR A 748 32.81 -57.35 -12.73
C TYR A 748 34.32 -57.23 -12.53
N GLY A 749 34.74 -56.26 -11.71
CA GLY A 749 36.02 -56.24 -11.01
C GLY A 749 35.82 -56.56 -9.53
N ARG A 750 36.73 -57.36 -8.95
CA ARG A 750 36.73 -57.72 -7.53
C ARG A 750 38.12 -57.55 -6.96
N LEU A 751 38.28 -56.69 -5.96
CA LEU A 751 39.49 -56.54 -5.16
C LEU A 751 39.21 -57.07 -3.75
N PHE A 752 40.10 -57.90 -3.21
CA PHE A 752 39.86 -58.59 -1.96
C PHE A 752 41.13 -59.13 -1.30
N SER A 753 41.07 -59.24 0.02
CA SER A 753 41.96 -60.02 0.88
C SER A 753 41.15 -61.10 1.63
N ASP A 754 41.72 -61.64 2.71
CA ASP A 754 40.99 -62.49 3.65
C ASP A 754 39.97 -61.69 4.49
N ASP A 755 40.19 -60.39 4.68
CA ASP A 755 39.42 -59.56 5.61
C ASP A 755 38.33 -58.75 4.93
N TYR A 756 38.47 -58.37 3.66
CA TYR A 756 37.48 -57.54 2.95
C TYR A 756 37.27 -57.96 1.50
N VAL A 757 36.12 -57.58 0.94
CA VAL A 757 35.80 -57.76 -0.47
C VAL A 757 35.07 -56.53 -1.01
N VAL A 758 35.67 -55.85 -1.98
CA VAL A 758 34.99 -54.82 -2.78
C VAL A 758 34.78 -55.28 -4.22
N ARG A 759 33.59 -55.04 -4.77
CA ARG A 759 33.23 -55.44 -6.14
C ARG A 759 32.54 -54.31 -6.87
N ALA A 760 32.99 -54.05 -8.09
CA ALA A 760 32.29 -53.22 -9.07
C ALA A 760 31.73 -54.13 -10.18
N LYS A 761 30.41 -54.21 -10.31
CA LYS A 761 29.72 -55.10 -11.25
C LYS A 761 29.12 -54.30 -12.39
N PHE A 762 29.41 -54.72 -13.62
CA PHE A 762 28.90 -54.15 -14.88
C PHE A 762 29.35 -52.71 -15.24
N PHE A 763 30.22 -52.07 -14.46
CA PHE A 763 30.81 -50.75 -14.76
C PHE A 763 31.59 -50.73 -16.09
N ASP A 764 31.52 -49.63 -16.84
CA ASP A 764 32.22 -49.47 -18.13
C ASP A 764 33.73 -49.32 -17.93
N TYR A 765 34.15 -48.68 -16.84
CA TYR A 765 35.57 -48.53 -16.50
C TYR A 765 35.81 -49.03 -15.08
N VAL A 766 36.66 -50.05 -14.94
CA VAL A 766 37.12 -50.51 -13.62
C VAL A 766 38.63 -50.34 -13.52
N HIS A 767 39.06 -49.55 -12.56
CA HIS A 767 40.45 -49.25 -12.26
C HIS A 767 40.77 -49.77 -10.86
N ALA A 768 41.69 -50.72 -10.76
CA ALA A 768 42.25 -51.14 -9.49
C ALA A 768 43.66 -50.57 -9.32
N TYR A 769 43.97 -50.13 -8.11
CA TYR A 769 45.24 -49.57 -7.71
C TYR A 769 45.79 -50.38 -6.54
N ALA A 770 47.04 -50.83 -6.67
CA ALA A 770 47.78 -51.44 -5.59
C ALA A 770 48.74 -50.45 -4.90
N GLY A 771 49.09 -50.70 -3.65
CA GLY A 771 49.87 -49.86 -2.76
C GLY A 771 51.03 -50.62 -2.12
N GLU A 772 50.91 -50.90 -0.81
CA GLU A 772 51.88 -51.70 -0.06
C GLU A 772 51.38 -53.14 0.04
N GLY A 773 52.26 -54.13 -0.12
CA GLY A 773 51.88 -55.54 -0.12
C GLY A 773 52.60 -56.29 -1.22
N ASN A 774 52.25 -57.56 -1.40
CA ASN A 774 52.59 -58.34 -2.59
C ASN A 774 51.31 -58.67 -3.37
N ASP A 775 50.93 -57.76 -4.26
CA ASP A 775 49.60 -57.71 -4.84
C ASP A 775 49.54 -58.34 -6.22
N THR A 776 48.48 -59.12 -6.44
CA THR A 776 48.32 -59.84 -7.71
C THR A 776 47.01 -59.48 -8.41
N ALA A 777 47.08 -59.26 -9.73
CA ALA A 777 45.91 -59.02 -10.57
C ALA A 777 45.74 -60.11 -11.63
N THR A 778 44.50 -60.50 -11.91
CA THR A 778 44.13 -61.33 -13.06
C THR A 778 43.04 -60.65 -13.88
N LEU A 779 43.36 -60.27 -15.12
CA LEU A 779 42.43 -59.66 -16.07
C LEU A 779 41.99 -60.69 -17.10
N TYR A 780 40.68 -60.93 -17.22
CA TYR A 780 40.11 -61.80 -18.25
C TYR A 780 39.72 -60.98 -19.47
N ALA A 781 40.26 -61.38 -20.63
CA ALA A 781 40.07 -60.71 -21.90
C ALA A 781 39.26 -61.60 -22.86
N ALA A 782 38.25 -61.04 -23.53
CA ALA A 782 37.64 -61.68 -24.68
C ALA A 782 38.67 -61.86 -25.81
N ALA A 783 38.41 -62.78 -26.75
CA ALA A 783 39.36 -63.10 -27.81
C ALA A 783 39.74 -61.85 -28.64
N ALA A 784 38.74 -61.03 -28.97
CA ALA A 784 38.87 -59.78 -29.73
C ALA A 784 39.24 -58.53 -28.88
N ALA A 785 39.50 -58.68 -27.59
CA ALA A 785 39.83 -57.55 -26.73
C ALA A 785 41.23 -56.97 -27.02
N SER A 786 41.36 -55.65 -26.90
CA SER A 786 42.66 -54.97 -26.86
C SER A 786 43.30 -55.20 -25.48
N VAL A 787 44.59 -55.53 -25.47
CA VAL A 787 45.39 -55.68 -24.25
C VAL A 787 46.64 -54.82 -24.41
N GLU A 788 46.82 -53.86 -23.51
CA GLU A 788 47.93 -52.91 -23.55
C GLU A 788 48.71 -52.97 -22.24
N TRP A 789 50.03 -53.09 -22.38
CA TRP A 789 50.99 -53.21 -21.28
C TRP A 789 51.81 -51.93 -21.16
N TYR A 790 51.78 -51.28 -20.00
CA TYR A 790 52.57 -50.10 -19.69
C TYR A 790 53.49 -50.37 -18.49
N PRO A 791 54.54 -49.56 -18.29
CA PRO A 791 55.48 -49.76 -17.18
C PRO A 791 54.87 -49.75 -15.77
N VAL A 792 53.66 -49.19 -15.59
CA VAL A 792 53.02 -49.07 -14.28
C VAL A 792 51.58 -49.59 -14.25
N PHE A 793 51.02 -50.03 -15.38
CA PHE A 793 49.68 -50.61 -15.43
C PHE A 793 49.47 -51.51 -16.64
N THR A 794 48.49 -52.40 -16.54
CA THR A 794 47.95 -53.18 -17.65
C THR A 794 46.48 -52.87 -17.82
N LYS A 795 46.00 -52.68 -19.05
CA LYS A 795 44.57 -52.49 -19.33
C LYS A 795 44.06 -53.46 -20.41
N VAL A 796 42.82 -53.89 -20.25
CA VAL A 796 42.05 -54.68 -21.21
C VAL A 796 40.82 -53.89 -21.62
N THR A 797 40.62 -53.66 -22.92
CA THR A 797 39.47 -52.94 -23.47
C THR A 797 38.73 -53.83 -24.46
N ASP A 798 37.42 -53.98 -24.25
CA ASP A 798 36.51 -54.66 -25.19
C ASP A 798 35.14 -53.97 -25.22
N VAL A 799 34.16 -54.60 -25.88
CA VAL A 799 32.79 -54.07 -26.01
C VAL A 799 32.05 -53.92 -24.68
N THR A 800 32.52 -54.56 -23.61
CA THR A 800 31.97 -54.44 -22.25
C THR A 800 32.64 -53.33 -21.45
N GLY A 801 33.66 -52.68 -22.00
CA GLY A 801 34.39 -51.59 -21.37
C GLY A 801 35.87 -51.89 -21.10
N LEU A 802 36.45 -51.11 -20.20
CA LEU A 802 37.87 -51.10 -19.85
C LEU A 802 38.08 -51.61 -18.42
N ARG A 803 39.00 -52.55 -18.25
CA ARG A 803 39.51 -52.96 -16.93
C ARG A 803 41.00 -52.72 -16.86
N ARG A 804 41.45 -52.04 -15.80
CA ARG A 804 42.85 -51.65 -15.58
C ARG A 804 43.32 -52.12 -14.20
N ALA A 805 44.52 -52.70 -14.15
CA ALA A 805 45.25 -52.97 -12.93
C ALA A 805 46.53 -52.12 -12.94
N LYS A 806 46.69 -51.23 -11.96
CA LYS A 806 47.81 -50.29 -11.84
C LYS A 806 48.57 -50.57 -10.54
N TYR A 807 49.91 -50.55 -10.62
CA TYR A 807 50.86 -50.76 -9.51
C TYR A 807 50.93 -52.16 -8.87
N PHE A 808 50.16 -53.16 -9.33
CA PHE A 808 50.25 -54.54 -8.84
C PHE A 808 51.62 -55.17 -9.15
N ASP A 809 52.19 -55.92 -8.20
CA ASP A 809 53.48 -56.62 -8.34
C ASP A 809 53.47 -57.65 -9.48
N ALA A 810 52.34 -58.34 -9.65
CA ALA A 810 52.14 -59.29 -10.74
C ALA A 810 50.75 -59.18 -11.39
N VAL A 811 50.71 -58.92 -12.70
CA VAL A 811 49.47 -58.92 -13.49
C VAL A 811 49.46 -60.07 -14.48
N HIS A 812 48.40 -60.88 -14.43
CA HIS A 812 48.14 -61.98 -15.36
C HIS A 812 46.97 -61.62 -16.27
N VAL A 813 47.14 -61.77 -17.58
CA VAL A 813 46.03 -61.62 -18.54
C VAL A 813 45.62 -63.01 -19.06
N LYS A 814 44.35 -63.37 -18.86
CA LYS A 814 43.78 -64.63 -19.36
C LYS A 814 42.86 -64.32 -20.55
N ARG A 815 43.32 -64.62 -21.76
CA ARG A 815 42.55 -64.42 -22.99
C ARG A 815 41.71 -65.65 -23.31
N ALA A 816 40.43 -65.45 -23.64
CA ALA A 816 39.58 -66.50 -24.19
C ALA A 816 40.09 -66.92 -25.57
N LYS A 817 40.07 -68.22 -25.88
CA LYS A 817 40.34 -68.70 -27.25
C LYS A 817 39.24 -68.18 -28.18
N GLU A 818 39.59 -67.70 -29.36
CA GLU A 818 38.61 -67.57 -30.44
C GLU A 818 37.94 -68.94 -30.63
N SER A 819 36.61 -68.99 -30.67
CA SER A 819 35.90 -70.21 -31.05
C SER A 819 36.39 -70.62 -32.43
N PRO A 820 37.10 -71.74 -32.59
CA PRO A 820 37.48 -72.21 -33.91
C PRO A 820 36.26 -72.90 -34.50
N THR A 821 35.62 -72.26 -35.49
CA THR A 821 35.02 -73.10 -36.53
C THR A 821 36.20 -73.83 -37.19
N LEU A 822 36.25 -75.16 -36.99
CA LEU A 822 37.13 -76.10 -37.69
C LEU A 822 38.61 -75.70 -37.84
N GLN A 823 39.48 -76.08 -36.90
CA GLN A 823 40.47 -77.16 -37.08
C GLN A 823 41.52 -77.19 -35.94
N ALA A 824 41.70 -78.40 -35.41
CA ALA A 824 42.90 -78.99 -34.82
C ALA A 824 43.59 -78.30 -33.61
N ALA A 825 43.21 -78.82 -32.43
CA ALA A 825 44.05 -79.19 -31.29
C ALA A 825 45.43 -78.52 -31.11
N ALA A 826 45.52 -77.63 -30.11
CA ALA A 826 46.69 -77.50 -29.24
C ALA A 826 46.31 -76.85 -27.88
N LEU A 827 46.98 -77.30 -26.82
CA LEU A 827 46.84 -76.93 -25.40
C LEU A 827 46.92 -75.41 -25.15
N PRO A 828 46.38 -74.88 -24.03
CA PRO A 828 46.35 -73.44 -23.75
C PRO A 828 47.76 -72.87 -23.58
N LEU A 829 48.05 -71.80 -24.33
CA LEU A 829 49.18 -70.91 -24.06
C LEU A 829 48.76 -69.92 -22.97
N SER A 830 49.33 -70.05 -21.78
CA SER A 830 49.45 -68.94 -20.85
C SER A 830 50.53 -68.00 -21.39
N GLU A 831 50.20 -66.75 -21.70
CA GLU A 831 51.25 -65.72 -21.80
C GLU A 831 51.72 -65.41 -20.38
N THR A 832 52.91 -65.89 -20.04
CA THR A 832 53.44 -65.92 -18.67
C THR A 832 54.25 -64.66 -18.34
N LEU A 833 53.96 -64.11 -17.15
CA LEU A 833 54.73 -63.23 -16.25
C LEU A 833 55.56 -62.07 -16.84
N ARG A 834 55.19 -60.85 -16.43
CA ARG A 834 56.17 -59.77 -16.20
C ARG A 834 55.97 -59.21 -14.79
N THR A 835 56.97 -59.36 -13.94
CA THR A 835 57.10 -58.67 -12.67
C THR A 835 57.53 -57.22 -12.95
N HIS A 836 56.84 -56.24 -12.40
CA HIS A 836 57.32 -54.86 -12.46
C HIS A 836 58.60 -54.74 -11.61
N PRO A 837 59.71 -54.16 -12.14
CA PRO A 837 60.86 -53.90 -11.31
C PRO A 837 60.50 -52.85 -10.26
N SER A 838 60.80 -53.15 -8.99
CA SER A 838 60.64 -52.26 -7.85
C SER A 838 61.42 -50.96 -8.08
N ASN A 839 60.74 -49.88 -8.46
CA ASN A 839 61.30 -48.54 -8.31
C ASN A 839 61.00 -48.07 -6.89
N ARG A 840 61.85 -48.50 -5.96
CA ARG A 840 62.05 -47.81 -4.69
C ARG A 840 62.95 -46.61 -4.95
N GLU A 841 62.40 -45.41 -4.83
CA GLU A 841 63.05 -44.25 -4.21
C GLU A 841 62.02 -43.49 -3.39
#